data_AF-A0A452YX82-F1
#
_entry.id   AF-A0A452YX82-F1
#
_cell.length_a   1.000
_cell.length_b   1.000
_cell.length_c   1.000
_cell.angle_alpha   90.00
_cell.angle_beta   90.00
_cell.angle_gamma   90.00
#
_symmetry.space_group_name_H-M   'P 1'
#
loop_
_entity.id
_entity.type
_entity.pdbx_description
1 polymer ?
#
loop_
_entity_poly.entity_id
_entity_poly.type
_entity_poly.pdbx_seq_one_letter_code
_entity_poly.pdbx_strand_id
1 'polypeptide(L)'
;MLRCSLRKYPTSSLVSDCITAMAEGLQMCFYSHFVSLLWGDNDPACLCSSSHVDSEWESFSYEISKACTKYERILPTKSSTSSSTAWDFLIDSKYHAQYCKRSPISGTSFLPMSYGTSSIGFPSFLQDEHSSDAAFYIRLMRETLDTLHALYENLKLNVLRKQDLGCLASLLCRVASSLGESSYVDYYCRDFPHNLVDFHSLASATALKTPPCLFRWFENCLHHGCHLSNLDDIPALMCKQKGSAVSWGRKVVSFYSLLLGAERQGSNLSSGVYCEVANGSARNTEELAVLAMVAEKFGRQQLDLLPIGVSLVLRHALDKCRESPPDDWPAPAYVLVGREDLATAKMGSARKETGFGNNDNLTSISVPYMLHLQPVTVPTASDVPTSEVLNSEDTDAVYRSVEDGMEHIFTSTTQLRYGRDLRLNEVRRLLCSARPVAIQTSTNPTASDQDLQQQQLWNFAQRTTALPFGRGAFTLATTYTLLTEALVFPKIILAGRLPAQQNATVNLDLSTRSVSEFSSWAEFHNGVAAGLRLAPFQEKMLRTWIQYNRPSEPNFTHAGLLLAFGLHEHLRVLTMTDAYRYLSQEHDITTLGLLLGLATSHRGTMHPAISKMLYFHVPSRHPSSTPELELPTLLQVSSSNGNWTSI
;
A
#
# COMPACT_ATOMS: atom_id res chain seq x y z
N MET A 1 42.16 -1.23 17.82
CA MET A 1 41.71 -1.46 16.43
C MET A 1 41.20 -0.11 15.90
N LEU A 2 41.86 0.50 14.92
CA LEU A 2 41.43 1.77 14.33
C LEU A 2 40.51 1.48 13.13
N ARG A 3 39.32 2.08 13.12
CA ARG A 3 38.45 2.08 11.93
C ARG A 3 38.83 3.29 11.08
N CYS A 4 39.50 3.04 9.97
CA CYS A 4 39.71 4.05 8.94
C CYS A 4 38.53 4.02 7.97
N SER A 5 37.96 5.18 7.67
CA SER A 5 36.98 5.34 6.60
C SER A 5 37.64 6.06 5.43
N LEU A 6 37.66 5.42 4.26
CA LEU A 6 38.10 6.03 3.01
C LEU A 6 36.87 6.63 2.34
N ARG A 7 36.81 7.96 2.25
CA ARG A 7 35.77 8.65 1.48
C ARG A 7 36.09 8.52 0.00
N LYS A 8 35.39 7.62 -0.69
CA LYS A 8 35.52 7.41 -2.15
C LYS A 8 34.57 8.26 -2.99
N TYR A 9 33.58 8.90 -2.37
CA TYR A 9 32.52 9.64 -3.07
C TYR A 9 32.35 11.04 -2.47
N PRO A 10 32.11 12.08 -3.29
CA PRO A 10 31.82 13.43 -2.81
C PRO A 10 30.50 13.43 -2.01
N THR A 11 30.36 14.38 -1.09
CA THR A 11 29.12 14.55 -0.31
C THR A 11 28.06 15.32 -1.08
N SER A 12 28.47 16.15 -2.03
CA SER A 12 27.59 16.85 -2.97
C SER A 12 27.01 15.90 -4.02
N SER A 13 25.67 15.84 -4.10
CA SER A 13 24.96 15.06 -5.13
C SER A 13 25.28 15.55 -6.54
N LEU A 14 25.40 16.87 -6.75
CA LEU A 14 25.75 17.45 -8.05
C LEU A 14 27.15 17.03 -8.50
N VAL A 15 28.15 17.11 -7.61
CA VAL A 15 29.52 16.68 -7.95
C VAL A 15 29.55 15.19 -8.23
N SER A 16 28.84 14.38 -7.44
CA SER A 16 28.69 12.95 -7.70
C SER A 16 28.09 12.67 -9.08
N ASP A 17 26.99 13.35 -9.43
CA ASP A 17 26.31 13.21 -10.72
C ASP A 17 27.23 13.60 -11.88
N CYS A 18 27.99 14.69 -11.75
CA CYS A 18 28.98 15.14 -12.73
C CYS A 18 30.09 14.10 -12.93
N ILE A 19 30.68 13.58 -11.85
CA ILE A 19 31.73 12.56 -11.93
C ILE A 19 31.19 11.29 -12.59
N THR A 20 29.99 10.84 -12.21
CA THR A 20 29.36 9.67 -12.84
C THR A 20 29.05 9.90 -14.32
N ALA A 21 28.56 11.08 -14.70
CA ALA A 21 28.33 11.44 -16.10
C ALA A 21 29.64 11.44 -16.91
N MET A 22 30.71 11.97 -16.33
CA MET A 22 32.05 11.98 -16.92
C MET A 22 32.62 10.56 -17.05
N ALA A 23 32.41 9.69 -16.06
CA ALA A 23 32.84 8.29 -16.09
C ALA A 23 32.14 7.48 -17.19
N GLU A 24 30.85 7.73 -17.42
CA GLU A 24 30.06 7.05 -18.45
C GLU A 24 30.25 7.67 -19.85
N GLY A 25 30.61 8.95 -19.89
CA GLY A 25 30.64 9.79 -21.07
C GLY A 25 31.99 9.87 -21.77
N LEU A 26 33.06 10.12 -21.02
CA LEU A 26 34.42 10.35 -21.52
C LEU A 26 35.09 9.06 -21.99
N GLN A 27 36.06 9.19 -22.90
CA GLN A 27 37.01 8.09 -23.16
C GLN A 27 37.86 7.78 -21.91
N MET A 28 38.23 6.50 -21.74
CA MET A 28 38.92 6.02 -20.54
C MET A 28 40.23 6.78 -20.24
N CYS A 29 40.99 7.17 -21.27
CA CYS A 29 42.21 7.97 -21.12
C CYS A 29 41.91 9.35 -20.51
N PHE A 30 40.90 10.04 -21.03
CA PHE A 30 40.45 11.34 -20.55
C PHE A 30 39.90 11.27 -19.13
N TYR A 31 39.06 10.27 -18.83
CA TYR A 31 38.54 10.08 -17.48
C TYR A 31 39.66 9.79 -16.47
N SER A 32 40.61 8.91 -16.80
CA SER A 32 41.73 8.59 -15.90
C SER A 32 42.61 9.80 -15.58
N HIS A 33 42.82 10.69 -16.57
CA HIS A 33 43.53 11.95 -16.39
C HIS A 33 42.73 12.95 -15.56
N PHE A 34 41.42 13.02 -15.76
CA PHE A 34 40.56 13.88 -14.94
C PHE A 34 40.54 13.44 -13.46
N VAL A 35 40.40 12.13 -13.22
CA VAL A 35 40.44 11.49 -11.90
C VAL A 35 41.76 11.76 -11.19
N SER A 36 42.89 11.67 -11.90
CA SER A 36 44.21 11.97 -11.31
C SER A 36 44.37 13.45 -10.96
N LEU A 37 43.76 14.37 -11.71
CA LEU A 37 43.77 15.79 -11.36
C LEU A 37 42.88 16.08 -10.14
N LEU A 38 41.68 15.49 -10.10
CA LEU A 38 40.71 15.72 -9.02
C LEU A 38 41.19 15.18 -7.66
N TRP A 39 41.92 14.06 -7.66
CA TRP A 39 42.37 13.38 -6.43
C TRP A 39 43.89 13.35 -6.23
N GLY A 40 44.69 13.88 -7.17
CA GLY A 40 46.16 13.82 -7.13
C GLY A 40 46.85 15.05 -6.53
N ASP A 41 46.29 16.25 -6.67
CA ASP A 41 46.82 17.47 -6.04
C ASP A 41 46.37 17.52 -4.56
N ASN A 42 47.04 16.75 -3.70
CA ASN A 42 46.83 16.76 -2.25
C ASN A 42 47.36 18.08 -1.64
N ASP A 43 46.50 19.10 -1.54
CA ASP A 43 46.64 20.09 -0.48
C ASP A 43 45.72 19.66 0.69
N PRO A 44 46.27 19.06 1.78
CA PRO A 44 45.49 18.42 2.85
C PRO A 44 44.61 19.41 3.65
N ALA A 45 44.74 20.71 3.41
CA ALA A 45 43.89 21.73 4.00
C ALA A 45 42.47 21.77 3.41
N CYS A 46 42.28 21.41 2.12
CA CYS A 46 41.00 21.64 1.43
C CYS A 46 39.90 20.63 1.83
N LEU A 47 40.26 19.37 2.09
CA LEU A 47 39.30 18.32 2.50
C LEU A 47 38.98 18.31 4.00
N CYS A 48 39.82 18.94 4.83
CA CYS A 48 39.66 18.96 6.29
C CYS A 48 39.01 20.23 6.84
N SER A 49 38.82 21.28 6.02
CA SER A 49 38.39 22.59 6.52
C SER A 49 37.17 23.19 5.81
N SER A 50 36.10 22.42 5.63
CA SER A 50 34.72 22.94 5.73
C SER A 50 33.70 21.84 5.46
N SER A 51 32.83 21.59 6.42
CA SER A 51 31.68 20.70 6.31
C SER A 51 30.54 21.31 5.46
N HIS A 52 30.86 22.06 4.41
CA HIS A 52 29.88 22.79 3.60
C HIS A 52 29.85 22.26 2.16
N VAL A 53 28.67 21.83 1.70
CA VAL A 53 28.42 21.30 0.34
C VAL A 53 28.91 22.24 -0.77
N ASP A 54 28.91 23.55 -0.52
CA ASP A 54 29.35 24.57 -1.47
C ASP A 54 30.87 24.51 -1.76
N SER A 55 31.70 24.03 -0.82
CA SER A 55 33.16 23.98 -1.02
C SER A 55 33.60 22.84 -1.95
N GLU A 56 32.89 21.72 -1.97
CA GLU A 56 33.17 20.61 -2.90
C GLU A 56 32.87 21.00 -4.34
N TRP A 57 31.77 21.72 -4.59
CA TRP A 57 31.41 22.21 -5.92
C TRP A 57 32.42 23.23 -6.44
N GLU A 58 32.85 24.18 -5.60
CA GLU A 58 33.86 25.17 -5.95
C GLU A 58 35.20 24.50 -6.31
N SER A 59 35.65 23.49 -5.55
CA SER A 59 36.86 22.73 -5.86
C SER A 59 36.76 21.96 -7.18
N PHE A 60 35.63 21.27 -7.41
CA PHE A 60 35.37 20.57 -8.68
C PHE A 60 35.36 21.56 -9.87
N SER A 61 34.65 22.68 -9.72
CA SER A 61 34.59 23.74 -10.73
C SER A 61 35.96 24.36 -10.98
N TYR A 62 36.79 24.50 -9.95
CA TYR A 62 38.15 25.04 -10.04
C TYR A 62 39.06 24.12 -10.85
N GLU A 63 39.05 22.80 -10.61
CA GLU A 63 39.90 21.87 -11.37
C GLU A 63 39.50 21.80 -12.86
N ILE A 64 38.19 21.87 -13.17
CA ILE A 64 37.74 21.98 -14.58
C ILE A 64 38.17 23.33 -15.17
N SER A 65 38.01 24.43 -14.43
CA SER A 65 38.43 25.76 -14.89
C SER A 65 39.95 25.85 -15.08
N LYS A 66 40.73 25.16 -14.25
CA LYS A 66 42.21 25.03 -14.35
C LYS A 66 42.60 24.23 -15.57
N ALA A 67 41.82 23.22 -15.97
CA ALA A 67 42.01 22.55 -17.25
C ALA A 67 41.73 23.49 -18.45
N CYS A 68 40.76 24.41 -18.32
CA CYS A 68 40.54 25.49 -19.29
C CYS A 68 41.69 26.51 -19.31
N THR A 69 42.22 26.93 -18.15
CA THR A 69 43.28 27.96 -18.09
C THR A 69 44.70 27.43 -18.28
N LYS A 70 44.97 26.13 -18.15
CA LYS A 70 46.25 25.56 -18.65
C LYS A 70 46.44 25.75 -20.17
N TYR A 71 45.36 26.11 -20.87
CA TYR A 71 45.35 26.56 -22.26
C TYR A 71 45.40 28.10 -22.42
N GLU A 72 45.06 28.89 -21.39
CA GLU A 72 45.10 30.36 -21.38
C GLU A 72 46.30 30.89 -20.58
N ARG A 73 47.25 31.60 -21.21
CA ARG A 73 48.37 32.23 -20.51
C ARG A 73 47.89 33.18 -19.40
N ILE A 74 48.46 33.00 -18.21
CA ILE A 74 48.26 33.76 -16.97
C ILE A 74 48.53 35.27 -17.16
N LEU A 75 47.63 36.13 -16.65
CA LEU A 75 47.97 37.48 -16.19
C LEU A 75 47.58 37.61 -14.71
N PRO A 76 48.47 38.05 -13.80
CA PRO A 76 48.13 38.20 -12.39
C PRO A 76 47.26 39.45 -12.17
N THR A 77 46.05 39.26 -11.64
CA THR A 77 45.21 40.36 -11.14
C THR A 77 45.73 40.82 -9.78
N LYS A 78 46.12 42.10 -9.72
CA LYS A 78 46.54 42.80 -8.50
C LYS A 78 45.40 42.83 -7.49
N SER A 79 45.68 42.49 -6.24
CA SER A 79 44.79 42.71 -5.11
C SER A 79 44.70 44.21 -4.80
N SER A 80 43.51 44.78 -4.93
CA SER A 80 43.20 46.09 -4.35
C SER A 80 42.78 45.90 -2.89
N THR A 81 43.69 46.16 -1.97
CA THR A 81 43.37 46.36 -0.56
C THR A 81 42.63 47.68 -0.41
N SER A 82 41.33 47.62 -0.13
CA SER A 82 40.62 48.75 0.48
C SER A 82 40.06 48.31 1.83
N SER A 83 40.20 49.17 2.84
CA SER A 83 39.67 48.97 4.17
C SER A 83 38.15 49.11 4.11
N SER A 84 37.44 47.98 4.07
CA SER A 84 35.97 47.96 3.98
C SER A 84 35.35 47.99 5.38
N THR A 85 34.29 48.77 5.57
CA THR A 85 33.50 48.72 6.81
C THR A 85 32.79 47.37 6.90
N ALA A 86 32.30 46.95 8.07
CA ALA A 86 31.54 45.70 8.20
C ALA A 86 30.31 45.64 7.28
N TRP A 87 29.77 46.80 6.88
CA TRP A 87 28.68 46.92 5.92
C TRP A 87 29.13 46.68 4.49
N ASP A 88 30.26 47.26 4.08
CA ASP A 88 30.87 47.02 2.77
C ASP A 88 31.29 45.54 2.65
N PHE A 89 31.87 44.96 3.71
CA PHE A 89 32.15 43.52 3.78
C PHE A 89 30.88 42.67 3.65
N LEU A 90 29.76 43.07 4.26
CA LEU A 90 28.50 42.35 4.14
C LEU A 90 27.96 42.42 2.71
N ILE A 91 27.94 43.60 2.09
CA ILE A 91 27.46 43.80 0.71
C ILE A 91 28.33 43.03 -0.28
N ASP A 92 29.66 43.07 -0.09
CA ASP A 92 30.63 42.36 -0.94
C ASP A 92 30.74 40.86 -0.57
N SER A 93 30.06 40.41 0.47
CA SER A 93 30.12 39.01 0.90
C SER A 93 29.46 38.09 -0.12
N LYS A 94 30.07 36.91 -0.32
CA LYS A 94 29.49 35.83 -1.12
C LYS A 94 28.08 35.46 -0.65
N TYR A 95 27.83 35.53 0.66
CA TYR A 95 26.53 35.23 1.25
C TYR A 95 25.45 36.23 0.84
N HIS A 96 25.75 37.53 0.86
CA HIS A 96 24.80 38.56 0.42
C HIS A 96 24.50 38.47 -1.07
N ALA A 97 25.52 38.25 -1.90
CA ALA A 97 25.32 38.01 -3.33
C ALA A 97 24.45 36.78 -3.62
N GLN A 98 24.65 35.68 -2.88
CA GLN A 98 23.80 34.48 -2.97
C GLN A 98 22.38 34.72 -2.44
N TYR A 99 22.23 35.47 -1.36
CA TYR A 99 20.92 35.81 -0.79
C TYR A 99 20.09 36.64 -1.77
N CYS A 100 20.69 37.65 -2.39
CA CYS A 100 20.04 38.49 -3.41
C CYS A 100 19.67 37.69 -4.67
N LYS A 101 20.46 36.68 -5.05
CA LYS A 101 20.12 35.76 -6.17
C LYS A 101 19.01 34.75 -5.82
N ARG A 102 18.87 34.38 -4.54
CA ARG A 102 17.93 33.34 -4.07
C ARG A 102 16.56 33.89 -3.64
N SER A 103 16.45 35.19 -3.39
CA SER A 103 15.21 35.80 -2.90
C SER A 103 14.24 36.15 -4.04
N PRO A 104 13.06 35.53 -4.14
CA PRO A 104 12.08 35.79 -5.19
C PRO A 104 11.20 37.02 -4.87
N ILE A 105 11.76 38.08 -4.27
CA ILE A 105 10.99 39.27 -3.93
C ILE A 105 10.84 40.13 -5.20
N SER A 106 9.80 39.82 -5.98
CA SER A 106 9.28 40.64 -7.06
C SER A 106 8.57 41.92 -6.56
N GLY A 107 8.96 42.46 -5.41
CA GLY A 107 8.21 43.53 -4.71
C GLY A 107 9.02 44.61 -3.99
N THR A 108 10.34 44.47 -3.83
CA THR A 108 11.19 45.54 -3.29
C THR A 108 12.49 45.57 -4.08
N SER A 109 12.57 46.49 -5.03
CA SER A 109 13.79 46.82 -5.76
C SER A 109 14.82 47.41 -4.79
N PHE A 110 15.70 46.58 -4.24
CA PHE A 110 17.03 47.05 -3.90
C PHE A 110 17.84 46.98 -5.19
N LEU A 111 17.96 48.11 -5.87
CA LEU A 111 18.92 48.26 -6.98
C LEU A 111 20.29 47.79 -6.46
N PRO A 112 21.00 46.89 -7.17
CA PRO A 112 22.42 46.73 -6.93
C PRO A 112 23.06 48.07 -7.27
N MET A 113 23.59 48.77 -6.26
CA MET A 113 24.40 49.95 -6.51
C MET A 113 25.66 49.44 -7.22
N SER A 114 25.72 49.70 -8.53
CA SER A 114 26.88 49.38 -9.37
C SER A 114 28.10 50.09 -8.80
N TYR A 115 28.97 49.35 -8.14
CA TYR A 115 30.34 49.77 -7.91
C TYR A 115 31.25 48.95 -8.84
N GLY A 116 31.74 49.63 -9.87
CA GLY A 116 32.94 49.32 -10.65
C GLY A 116 33.19 47.86 -10.99
N THR A 117 32.53 47.35 -12.03
CA THR A 117 33.02 46.15 -12.74
C THR A 117 34.32 46.49 -13.46
N SER A 118 35.45 46.02 -12.92
CA SER A 118 36.67 45.91 -13.73
C SER A 118 36.41 44.92 -14.86
N SER A 119 36.27 45.46 -16.07
CA SER A 119 36.26 44.72 -17.34
C SER A 119 37.45 43.77 -17.40
N ILE A 120 37.24 42.48 -17.12
CA ILE A 120 38.17 41.42 -17.52
C ILE A 120 37.78 41.07 -18.95
N GLY A 121 38.38 41.77 -19.91
CA GLY A 121 38.29 41.40 -21.31
C GLY A 121 38.97 40.05 -21.50
N PHE A 122 38.23 39.03 -21.90
CA PHE A 122 38.79 37.77 -22.36
C PHE A 122 39.23 37.97 -23.81
N PRO A 123 40.53 37.79 -24.16
CA PRO A 123 40.96 37.87 -25.54
C PRO A 123 40.43 36.66 -26.31
N SER A 124 39.80 36.90 -27.46
CA SER A 124 39.51 35.87 -28.46
C SER A 124 40.81 35.32 -29.04
N PHE A 125 40.92 34.00 -29.15
CA PHE A 125 42.10 33.29 -29.67
C PHE A 125 42.36 33.59 -31.17
N LEU A 126 43.61 33.94 -31.48
CA LEU A 126 44.24 33.73 -32.79
C LEU A 126 45.32 32.64 -32.64
N GLN A 127 45.30 31.75 -33.63
CA GLN A 127 46.04 30.49 -33.83
C GLN A 127 47.45 30.34 -33.25
N ASP A 128 47.73 29.17 -32.66
CA ASP A 128 48.98 28.41 -32.87
C ASP A 128 48.74 26.91 -32.57
N GLU A 129 48.55 26.09 -33.61
CA GLU A 129 48.10 24.68 -33.56
C GLU A 129 49.20 23.63 -33.29
N HIS A 130 50.38 24.01 -32.80
CA HIS A 130 51.56 23.13 -32.85
C HIS A 130 52.07 22.57 -31.50
N SER A 131 51.19 22.28 -30.53
CA SER A 131 51.53 21.40 -29.40
C SER A 131 50.57 20.21 -29.29
N SER A 132 51.10 18.99 -29.15
CA SER A 132 50.31 17.75 -28.97
C SER A 132 49.40 17.81 -27.73
N ASP A 133 49.81 18.57 -26.72
CA ASP A 133 49.10 18.72 -25.46
C ASP A 133 47.85 19.59 -25.60
N ALA A 134 47.90 20.64 -26.43
CA ALA A 134 46.73 21.47 -26.72
C ALA A 134 45.60 20.67 -27.38
N ALA A 135 45.92 19.81 -28.34
CA ALA A 135 44.93 18.96 -29.01
C ALA A 135 44.27 17.96 -28.04
N PHE A 136 45.02 17.41 -27.08
CA PHE A 136 44.50 16.54 -26.03
C PHE A 136 43.49 17.27 -25.13
N TYR A 137 43.85 18.46 -24.63
CA TYR A 137 42.99 19.25 -23.75
C TYR A 137 41.73 19.77 -24.45
N ILE A 138 41.82 20.21 -25.71
CA ILE A 138 40.65 20.62 -26.51
C ILE A 138 39.65 19.47 -26.64
N ARG A 139 40.13 18.25 -26.93
CA ARG A 139 39.25 17.08 -27.07
C ARG A 139 38.66 16.64 -25.73
N LEU A 140 39.45 16.65 -24.64
CA LEU A 140 38.96 16.43 -23.28
C LEU A 140 37.85 17.42 -22.90
N MET A 141 38.05 18.72 -23.16
CA MET A 141 37.07 19.76 -22.83
C MET A 141 35.82 19.65 -23.70
N ARG A 142 35.93 19.28 -24.98
CA ARG A 142 34.79 19.05 -25.87
C ARG A 142 33.93 17.87 -25.39
N GLU A 143 34.55 16.74 -25.06
CA GLU A 143 33.81 15.59 -24.50
C GLU A 143 33.24 15.92 -23.10
N THR A 144 33.95 16.71 -22.29
CA THR A 144 33.44 17.18 -20.99
C THR A 144 32.21 18.08 -21.18
N LEU A 145 32.23 18.98 -22.16
CA LEU A 145 31.09 19.84 -22.50
C LEU A 145 29.89 19.00 -22.92
N ASP A 146 30.06 18.07 -23.88
CA ASP A 146 28.96 17.24 -24.38
C ASP A 146 28.36 16.34 -23.28
N THR A 147 29.19 15.80 -22.38
CA THR A 147 28.76 14.90 -21.30
C THR A 147 28.08 15.62 -20.15
N LEU A 148 28.65 16.73 -19.68
CA LEU A 148 28.04 17.56 -18.64
C LEU A 148 26.80 18.31 -19.16
N HIS A 149 26.73 18.63 -20.44
CA HIS A 149 25.52 19.15 -21.07
C HIS A 149 24.38 18.11 -21.07
N ALA A 150 24.69 16.83 -21.33
CA ALA A 150 23.69 15.76 -21.19
C ALA A 150 23.14 15.67 -19.74
N LEU A 151 24.00 15.84 -18.75
CA LEU A 151 23.58 15.92 -17.35
C LEU A 151 22.76 17.18 -17.07
N TYR A 152 23.12 18.32 -17.66
CA TYR A 152 22.35 19.56 -17.58
C TYR A 152 20.90 19.36 -18.06
N GLU A 153 20.71 18.80 -19.25
CA GLU A 153 19.37 18.49 -19.79
C GLU A 153 18.60 17.48 -18.92
N ASN A 154 19.30 16.50 -18.32
CA ASN A 154 18.71 15.57 -17.35
C ASN A 154 18.19 16.29 -16.09
N LEU A 155 18.96 17.23 -15.55
CA LEU A 155 18.60 18.00 -14.37
C LEU A 155 17.46 19.01 -14.64
N LYS A 156 17.30 19.50 -15.88
CA LYS A 156 16.13 20.33 -16.27
C LYS A 156 14.80 19.61 -16.02
N LEU A 157 14.80 18.27 -16.06
CA LEU A 157 13.62 17.46 -15.82
C LEU A 157 13.34 17.17 -14.34
N ASN A 158 14.09 17.77 -13.41
CA ASN A 158 13.82 17.63 -11.97
C ASN A 158 13.70 19.00 -11.31
N VAL A 159 12.48 19.34 -10.89
CA VAL A 159 12.15 20.66 -10.30
C VAL A 159 12.94 20.91 -9.01
N LEU A 160 13.31 19.87 -8.25
CA LEU A 160 14.07 20.00 -7.01
C LEU A 160 15.55 20.36 -7.24
N ARG A 161 16.09 20.14 -8.44
CA ARG A 161 17.51 20.35 -8.78
C ARG A 161 17.77 21.69 -9.49
N LYS A 162 16.84 22.65 -9.42
CA LYS A 162 16.96 23.95 -10.10
C LYS A 162 18.17 24.77 -9.64
N GLN A 163 18.57 24.67 -8.37
CA GLN A 163 19.76 25.36 -7.84
C GLN A 163 21.04 24.79 -8.48
N ASP A 164 21.17 23.47 -8.47
CA ASP A 164 22.28 22.74 -9.09
C ASP A 164 22.42 23.03 -10.58
N LEU A 165 21.29 23.16 -11.27
CA LEU A 165 21.22 23.49 -12.69
C LEU A 165 21.88 24.86 -12.99
N GLY A 166 21.69 25.85 -12.11
CA GLY A 166 22.31 27.17 -12.26
C GLY A 166 23.82 27.15 -12.04
N CYS A 167 24.29 26.37 -11.05
CA CYS A 167 25.71 26.15 -10.81
C CYS A 167 26.38 25.48 -12.02
N LEU A 168 25.77 24.41 -12.54
CA LEU A 168 26.26 23.67 -13.70
C LEU A 168 26.25 24.53 -14.97
N ALA A 169 25.20 25.34 -15.20
CA ALA A 169 25.14 26.28 -16.31
C ALA A 169 26.32 27.27 -16.31
N SER A 170 26.70 27.79 -15.14
CA SER A 170 27.84 28.70 -15.03
C SER A 170 29.17 28.05 -15.39
N LEU A 171 29.38 26.79 -15.00
CA LEU A 171 30.57 26.04 -15.38
C LEU A 171 30.58 25.74 -16.89
N LEU A 172 29.46 25.24 -17.42
CA LEU A 172 29.32 24.92 -18.84
C LEU A 172 29.49 26.15 -19.73
N CYS A 173 29.01 27.32 -19.31
CA CYS A 173 29.19 28.58 -20.02
C CYS A 173 30.68 28.97 -20.10
N ARG A 174 31.45 28.78 -19.03
CA ARG A 174 32.91 29.01 -19.04
C ARG A 174 33.63 28.04 -19.97
N VAL A 175 33.31 26.75 -19.89
CA VAL A 175 33.90 25.72 -20.76
C VAL A 175 33.57 26.01 -22.24
N ALA A 176 32.30 26.32 -22.56
CA ALA A 176 31.88 26.67 -23.91
C ALA A 176 32.56 27.94 -24.43
N SER A 177 32.71 28.96 -23.58
CA SER A 177 33.44 30.20 -23.92
C SER A 177 34.91 29.92 -24.24
N SER A 178 35.58 29.08 -23.45
CA SER A 178 36.98 28.69 -23.68
C SER A 178 37.17 27.87 -24.97
N LEU A 179 36.15 27.14 -25.42
CA LEU A 179 36.14 26.37 -26.66
C LEU A 179 35.69 27.19 -27.88
N GLY A 180 35.21 28.43 -27.70
CA GLY A 180 34.64 29.25 -28.77
C GLY A 180 33.26 28.82 -29.26
N GLU A 181 32.55 27.97 -28.51
CA GLU A 181 31.23 27.41 -28.88
C GLU A 181 30.11 28.39 -28.51
N SER A 182 29.95 29.43 -29.34
CA SER A 182 28.98 30.52 -29.15
C SER A 182 27.51 30.09 -28.99
N SER A 183 27.09 29.03 -29.68
CA SER A 183 25.72 28.50 -29.63
C SER A 183 25.36 27.92 -28.26
N TYR A 184 26.32 27.28 -27.59
CA TYR A 184 26.15 26.77 -26.23
C TYR A 184 26.07 27.92 -25.22
N VAL A 185 26.89 28.97 -25.39
CA VAL A 185 26.84 30.16 -24.53
C VAL A 185 25.47 30.84 -24.64
N ASP A 186 24.97 31.08 -25.86
CA ASP A 186 23.63 31.64 -26.07
C ASP A 186 22.54 30.77 -25.41
N TYR A 187 22.64 29.45 -25.56
CA TYR A 187 21.69 28.50 -24.97
C TYR A 187 21.59 28.64 -23.44
N TYR A 188 22.72 28.64 -22.72
CA TYR A 188 22.72 28.79 -21.26
C TYR A 188 22.27 30.19 -20.82
N CYS A 189 22.62 31.24 -21.57
CA CYS A 189 22.18 32.60 -21.29
C CYS A 189 20.65 32.76 -21.44
N ARG A 190 20.03 32.05 -22.38
CA ARG A 190 18.55 32.02 -22.52
C ARG A 190 17.87 31.36 -21.33
N ASP A 191 18.45 30.29 -20.80
CA ASP A 191 17.91 29.59 -19.62
C ASP A 191 18.16 30.36 -18.31
N PHE A 192 19.28 31.09 -18.20
CA PHE A 192 19.70 31.81 -16.99
C PHE A 192 20.20 33.25 -17.27
N PRO A 193 19.31 34.18 -17.67
CA PRO A 193 19.71 35.51 -18.12
C PRO A 193 20.39 36.35 -17.04
N HIS A 194 20.06 36.18 -15.76
CA HIS A 194 20.61 37.00 -14.67
C HIS A 194 21.95 36.48 -14.10
N ASN A 195 22.32 35.23 -14.38
CA ASN A 195 23.52 34.61 -13.79
C ASN A 195 24.74 34.68 -14.70
N LEU A 196 24.58 34.97 -15.99
CA LEU A 196 25.61 34.79 -17.03
C LEU A 196 25.87 36.06 -17.87
N VAL A 197 25.49 37.25 -17.36
CA VAL A 197 25.58 38.53 -18.10
C VAL A 197 27.02 38.95 -18.41
N ASP A 198 28.03 38.45 -17.70
CA ASP A 198 29.42 38.93 -17.84
C ASP A 198 30.19 38.37 -19.05
N PHE A 199 29.60 37.47 -19.86
CA PHE A 199 30.29 36.79 -20.97
C PHE A 199 30.23 37.53 -22.33
N HIS A 200 29.99 38.85 -22.33
CA HIS A 200 29.83 39.64 -23.55
C HIS A 200 31.16 40.00 -24.25
N SER A 201 31.70 39.06 -25.02
CA SER A 201 32.57 39.35 -26.17
C SER A 201 32.56 38.17 -27.14
N LEU A 202 31.48 38.01 -27.91
CA LEU A 202 31.43 36.99 -28.96
C LEU A 202 32.03 37.53 -30.27
N ALA A 203 33.21 37.03 -30.63
CA ALA A 203 33.70 37.10 -32.00
C ALA A 203 32.87 36.16 -32.89
N SER A 204 32.60 36.57 -34.14
CA SER A 204 31.92 35.72 -35.14
C SER A 204 32.74 34.47 -35.40
N ALA A 205 32.23 33.31 -34.99
CA ALA A 205 32.84 32.01 -35.25
C ALA A 205 32.00 31.18 -36.23
N THR A 206 32.73 30.49 -37.10
CA THR A 206 32.32 29.60 -38.19
C THR A 206 31.73 28.27 -37.70
N ALA A 207 30.70 27.79 -38.41
CA ALA A 207 29.93 26.55 -38.23
C ALA A 207 29.21 26.38 -36.87
N LEU A 208 27.90 26.72 -36.84
CA LEU A 208 27.04 26.57 -35.66
C LEU A 208 26.70 25.09 -35.40
N LYS A 209 27.35 24.45 -34.42
CA LYS A 209 26.81 23.22 -33.81
C LYS A 209 25.66 23.60 -32.89
N THR A 210 24.44 23.14 -33.16
CA THR A 210 23.28 23.40 -32.28
C THR A 210 23.36 22.52 -31.03
N PRO A 211 23.26 23.08 -29.81
CA PRO A 211 23.25 22.27 -28.60
C PRO A 211 21.98 21.41 -28.54
N PRO A 212 22.09 20.14 -28.12
CA PRO A 212 20.94 19.28 -27.82
C PRO A 212 19.98 19.96 -26.84
N CYS A 213 18.67 19.79 -27.02
CA CYS A 213 17.68 20.40 -26.13
C CYS A 213 16.45 19.49 -26.02
N LEU A 214 16.25 18.90 -24.85
CA LEU A 214 15.15 17.98 -24.63
C LEU A 214 13.78 18.66 -24.73
N PHE A 215 13.67 19.92 -24.29
CA PHE A 215 12.41 20.66 -24.40
C PHE A 215 12.03 20.95 -25.86
N ARG A 216 13.02 21.31 -26.70
CA ARG A 216 12.82 21.44 -28.14
C ARG A 216 12.42 20.09 -28.77
N TRP A 217 13.08 19.01 -28.34
CA TRP A 217 12.75 17.67 -28.79
C TRP A 217 11.30 17.29 -28.43
N PHE A 218 10.87 17.51 -27.18
CA PHE A 218 9.49 17.23 -26.76
C PHE A 218 8.47 18.06 -27.54
N GLU A 219 8.74 19.36 -27.75
CA GLU A 219 7.87 20.24 -28.54
C GLU A 219 7.74 19.74 -29.99
N ASN A 220 8.86 19.44 -30.65
CA ASN A 220 8.86 18.89 -32.00
C ASN A 220 8.15 17.54 -32.08
N CYS A 221 8.37 16.66 -31.10
CA CYS A 221 7.68 15.37 -31.02
C CYS A 221 6.16 15.53 -30.87
N LEU A 222 5.71 16.52 -30.09
CA LEU A 222 4.28 16.79 -29.91
C LEU A 222 3.64 17.38 -31.17
N HIS A 223 4.37 18.20 -31.93
CA HIS A 223 3.86 18.80 -33.16
C HIS A 223 3.89 17.86 -34.37
N HIS A 224 4.93 17.04 -34.49
CA HIS A 224 5.23 16.29 -35.71
C HIS A 224 5.36 14.77 -35.50
N GLY A 225 5.26 14.29 -34.26
CA GLY A 225 5.48 12.88 -33.92
C GLY A 225 6.97 12.51 -33.79
N CYS A 226 7.26 11.34 -33.22
CA CYS A 226 8.64 10.95 -32.89
C CYS A 226 9.52 10.69 -34.14
N HIS A 227 8.94 10.36 -35.30
CA HIS A 227 9.69 10.00 -36.51
C HIS A 227 10.31 11.19 -37.25
N LEU A 228 9.78 12.40 -37.05
CA LEU A 228 10.22 13.62 -37.72
C LEU A 228 11.13 14.50 -36.84
N SER A 229 11.31 14.11 -35.57
CA SER A 229 12.13 14.85 -34.62
C SER A 229 13.62 14.65 -34.87
N ASN A 230 14.41 15.70 -34.69
CA ASN A 230 15.85 15.63 -34.82
C ASN A 230 16.44 14.81 -33.65
N LEU A 231 17.09 13.68 -33.97
CA LEU A 231 17.78 12.84 -32.98
C LEU A 231 18.97 13.55 -32.35
N ASP A 232 19.53 14.58 -33.00
CA ASP A 232 20.61 15.40 -32.46
C ASP A 232 20.18 16.23 -31.25
N ASP A 233 18.87 16.43 -31.03
CA ASP A 233 18.36 17.10 -29.84
C ASP A 233 18.38 16.19 -28.58
N ILE A 234 18.55 14.87 -28.75
CA ILE A 234 18.74 13.92 -27.64
C ILE A 234 20.25 13.79 -27.37
N PRO A 235 20.74 14.10 -26.15
CA PRO A 235 22.14 13.93 -25.83
C PRO A 235 22.60 12.47 -25.99
N ALA A 236 23.71 12.25 -26.70
CA ALA A 236 24.22 10.89 -27.00
C ALA A 236 24.44 10.00 -25.76
N LEU A 237 24.75 10.60 -24.61
CA LEU A 237 24.89 9.89 -23.33
C LEU A 237 23.58 9.20 -22.90
N MET A 238 22.41 9.75 -23.24
CA MET A 238 21.10 9.16 -22.93
C MET A 238 20.78 7.94 -23.81
N CYS A 239 21.40 7.83 -24.98
CA CYS A 239 21.26 6.69 -25.88
C CYS A 239 22.17 5.51 -25.51
N LYS A 240 23.13 5.69 -24.59
CA LYS A 240 23.97 4.58 -24.11
C LYS A 240 23.16 3.64 -23.22
N GLN A 241 23.27 2.33 -23.50
CA GLN A 241 22.66 1.30 -22.67
C GLN A 241 23.27 1.33 -21.26
N LYS A 242 22.40 1.34 -20.23
CA LYS A 242 22.74 1.31 -18.79
C LYS A 242 23.44 2.55 -18.20
N GLY A 243 23.42 3.71 -18.86
CA GLY A 243 23.86 4.96 -18.23
C GLY A 243 23.03 5.31 -16.99
N SER A 244 23.67 5.46 -15.83
CA SER A 244 23.00 5.77 -14.56
C SER A 244 22.86 7.27 -14.35
N ALA A 245 23.84 8.07 -14.81
CA ALA A 245 23.90 9.51 -14.57
C ALA A 245 22.72 10.28 -15.20
N VAL A 246 22.32 9.86 -16.40
CA VAL A 246 21.23 10.48 -17.17
C VAL A 246 19.98 9.60 -17.26
N SER A 247 19.84 8.67 -16.32
CA SER A 247 18.74 7.69 -16.33
C SER A 247 17.36 8.34 -16.19
N TRP A 248 17.26 9.47 -15.47
CA TRP A 248 16.00 10.20 -15.28
C TRP A 248 15.46 10.75 -16.60
N GLY A 249 16.28 11.53 -17.32
CA GLY A 249 15.93 12.08 -18.62
C GLY A 249 15.70 10.99 -19.66
N ARG A 250 16.53 9.94 -19.66
CA ARG A 250 16.34 8.77 -20.53
C ARG A 250 14.94 8.15 -20.38
N LYS A 251 14.48 7.93 -19.14
CA LYS A 251 13.15 7.36 -18.86
C LYS A 251 12.04 8.27 -19.38
N VAL A 252 12.13 9.58 -19.15
CA VAL A 252 11.12 10.52 -19.63
C VAL A 252 11.06 10.55 -21.16
N VAL A 253 12.23 10.59 -21.81
CA VAL A 253 12.34 10.51 -23.27
C VAL A 253 11.75 9.20 -23.79
N SER A 254 12.01 8.05 -23.13
CA SER A 254 11.45 6.77 -23.57
C SER A 254 9.93 6.72 -23.46
N PHE A 255 9.34 7.30 -22.42
CA PHE A 255 7.87 7.39 -22.29
C PHE A 255 7.26 8.26 -23.38
N TYR A 256 7.87 9.42 -23.67
CA TYR A 256 7.43 10.29 -24.76
C TYR A 256 7.57 9.64 -26.13
N SER A 257 8.70 8.97 -26.38
CA SER A 257 8.93 8.22 -27.62
C SER A 257 7.83 7.18 -27.84
N LEU A 258 7.52 6.36 -26.82
CA LEU A 258 6.47 5.34 -26.91
C LEU A 258 5.08 5.95 -27.13
N LEU A 259 4.75 7.00 -26.38
CA LEU A 259 3.46 7.68 -26.47
C LEU A 259 3.21 8.24 -27.88
N LEU A 260 4.27 8.78 -28.50
CA LEU A 260 4.24 9.48 -29.78
C LEU A 260 4.66 8.57 -30.96
N GLY A 261 4.57 7.25 -30.78
CA GLY A 261 4.58 6.27 -31.87
C GLY A 261 5.93 5.66 -32.23
N ALA A 262 6.97 5.80 -31.40
CA ALA A 262 8.26 5.17 -31.67
C ALA A 262 8.16 3.64 -31.76
N GLU A 263 8.74 3.07 -32.81
CA GLU A 263 8.80 1.62 -32.98
C GLU A 263 9.82 0.99 -32.03
N ARG A 264 9.49 -0.21 -31.53
CA ARG A 264 10.36 -0.98 -30.64
C ARG A 264 11.19 -1.99 -31.44
N GLN A 265 12.50 -1.88 -31.36
CA GLN A 265 13.45 -2.89 -31.84
C GLN A 265 14.10 -3.56 -30.62
N GLY A 266 13.42 -4.58 -30.07
CA GLY A 266 13.80 -5.21 -28.81
C GLY A 266 13.66 -4.25 -27.63
N SER A 267 14.77 -3.97 -26.94
CA SER A 267 14.82 -3.03 -25.80
C SER A 267 15.20 -1.60 -26.18
N ASN A 268 15.44 -1.32 -27.47
CA ASN A 268 15.71 0.02 -27.96
C ASN A 268 14.51 0.55 -28.75
N LEU A 269 14.29 1.86 -28.67
CA LEU A 269 13.29 2.58 -29.45
C LEU A 269 13.90 3.14 -30.74
N SER A 270 13.06 3.49 -31.72
CA SER A 270 13.49 4.21 -32.93
C SER A 270 14.15 5.56 -32.63
N SER A 271 13.94 6.12 -31.44
CA SER A 271 14.64 7.31 -30.94
C SER A 271 16.08 7.05 -30.47
N GLY A 272 16.56 5.81 -30.53
CA GLY A 272 17.89 5.40 -30.06
C GLY A 272 18.00 5.17 -28.55
N VAL A 273 16.90 5.36 -27.81
CA VAL A 273 16.86 5.26 -26.35
C VAL A 273 16.45 3.87 -25.88
N TYR A 274 17.08 3.40 -24.81
CA TYR A 274 16.74 2.14 -24.14
C TYR A 274 15.46 2.28 -23.29
N CYS A 275 14.54 1.31 -23.42
CA CYS A 275 13.31 1.24 -22.65
C CYS A 275 12.91 -0.21 -22.33
N GLU A 276 12.73 -0.51 -21.05
CA GLU A 276 12.06 -1.75 -20.62
C GLU A 276 10.54 -1.55 -20.55
N VAL A 277 9.78 -2.63 -20.76
CA VAL A 277 8.32 -2.62 -20.70
C VAL A 277 7.85 -3.83 -19.92
N ALA A 278 6.92 -3.62 -18.99
CA ALA A 278 6.39 -4.66 -18.12
C ALA A 278 5.48 -5.62 -18.91
N ASN A 279 5.25 -6.80 -18.34
CA ASN A 279 4.33 -7.77 -18.91
C ASN A 279 2.90 -7.23 -18.88
N GLY A 280 2.18 -7.34 -19.98
CA GLY A 280 0.77 -6.97 -20.11
C GLY A 280 0.39 -6.68 -21.56
N SER A 281 -0.90 -6.72 -21.86
CA SER A 281 -1.45 -6.33 -23.15
C SER A 281 -1.53 -4.81 -23.25
N ALA A 282 -1.29 -4.30 -24.45
CA ALA A 282 -1.45 -2.89 -24.78
C ALA A 282 -2.03 -2.77 -26.19
N ARG A 283 -3.14 -2.04 -26.30
CA ARG A 283 -3.91 -1.81 -27.53
C ARG A 283 -3.55 -0.49 -28.19
N ASN A 284 -3.02 0.45 -27.42
CA ASN A 284 -2.66 1.80 -27.84
C ASN A 284 -1.29 2.19 -27.28
N THR A 285 -0.77 3.34 -27.71
CA THR A 285 0.56 3.84 -27.29
C THR A 285 0.55 4.32 -25.85
N GLU A 286 -0.59 4.78 -25.34
CA GLU A 286 -0.76 5.21 -23.94
C GLU A 286 -0.61 4.04 -22.96
N GLU A 287 -1.23 2.90 -23.24
CA GLU A 287 -1.14 1.65 -22.47
C GLU A 287 0.30 1.10 -22.49
N LEU A 288 0.98 1.18 -23.65
CA LEU A 288 2.40 0.83 -23.75
C LEU A 288 3.28 1.73 -22.88
N ALA A 289 3.00 3.04 -22.86
CA ALA A 289 3.73 3.99 -22.02
C ALA A 289 3.51 3.71 -20.52
N VAL A 290 2.30 3.32 -20.10
CA VAL A 290 2.03 2.88 -18.72
C VAL A 290 2.90 1.67 -18.34
N LEU A 291 2.95 0.64 -19.19
CA LEU A 291 3.75 -0.56 -18.92
C LEU A 291 5.25 -0.26 -18.89
N ALA A 292 5.72 0.71 -19.70
CA ALA A 292 7.09 1.20 -19.66
C ALA A 292 7.40 1.94 -18.35
N MET A 293 6.51 2.82 -17.90
CA MET A 293 6.65 3.50 -16.60
C MET A 293 6.73 2.51 -15.46
N VAL A 294 5.93 1.45 -15.49
CA VAL A 294 5.95 0.39 -14.47
C VAL A 294 7.28 -0.38 -14.48
N ALA A 295 7.79 -0.77 -15.66
CA ALA A 295 9.08 -1.45 -15.75
C ALA A 295 10.24 -0.61 -15.21
N GLU A 296 10.25 0.68 -15.55
CA GLU A 296 11.28 1.64 -15.11
C GLU A 296 11.08 2.14 -13.66
N LYS A 297 10.09 1.60 -12.93
CA LYS A 297 9.71 2.00 -11.56
C LYS A 297 9.41 3.49 -11.43
N PHE A 298 8.71 4.05 -12.41
CA PHE A 298 8.34 5.45 -12.49
C PHE A 298 6.86 5.63 -12.12
N GLY A 299 6.62 6.05 -10.87
CA GLY A 299 5.29 6.22 -10.29
C GLY A 299 4.74 7.64 -10.35
N ARG A 300 3.59 7.86 -9.69
CA ARG A 300 2.97 9.20 -9.54
C ARG A 300 3.87 10.20 -8.82
N GLN A 301 4.58 9.75 -7.78
CA GLN A 301 5.52 10.60 -7.04
C GLN A 301 6.66 11.10 -7.94
N GLN A 302 7.16 10.25 -8.84
CA GLN A 302 8.17 10.65 -9.82
C GLN A 302 7.59 11.65 -10.85
N LEU A 303 6.33 11.49 -11.26
CA LEU A 303 5.66 12.46 -12.12
C LEU A 303 5.51 13.85 -11.47
N ASP A 304 5.46 13.97 -10.14
CA ASP A 304 5.42 15.27 -9.45
C ASP A 304 6.76 16.02 -9.49
N LEU A 305 7.87 15.30 -9.68
CA LEU A 305 9.20 15.90 -9.77
C LEU A 305 9.49 16.52 -11.15
N LEU A 306 8.72 16.14 -12.17
CA LEU A 306 8.85 16.67 -13.52
C LEU A 306 8.30 18.10 -13.63
N PRO A 307 8.87 18.95 -14.52
CA PRO A 307 8.24 20.19 -14.91
C PRO A 307 6.81 19.95 -15.40
N ILE A 308 5.88 20.82 -15.00
CA ILE A 308 4.45 20.61 -15.24
C ILE A 308 4.11 20.39 -16.73
N GLY A 309 4.76 21.11 -17.64
CA GLY A 309 4.54 20.95 -19.08
C GLY A 309 4.93 19.57 -19.61
N VAL A 310 5.93 18.93 -18.99
CA VAL A 310 6.37 17.56 -19.32
C VAL A 310 5.49 16.52 -18.61
N SER A 311 5.15 16.77 -17.34
CA SER A 311 4.32 15.87 -16.55
C SER A 311 2.89 15.75 -17.09
N LEU A 312 2.33 16.85 -17.61
CA LEU A 312 0.95 16.94 -18.06
C LEU A 312 0.61 15.90 -19.15
N VAL A 313 1.48 15.75 -20.13
CA VAL A 313 1.27 14.81 -21.26
C VAL A 313 1.23 13.37 -20.76
N LEU A 314 2.17 13.00 -19.88
CA LEU A 314 2.23 11.67 -19.28
C LEU A 314 1.00 11.41 -18.39
N ARG A 315 0.58 12.39 -17.59
CA ARG A 315 -0.63 12.29 -16.76
C ARG A 315 -1.90 12.15 -17.60
N HIS A 316 -1.99 12.84 -18.72
CA HIS A 316 -3.11 12.70 -19.65
C HIS A 316 -3.18 11.28 -20.24
N ALA A 317 -2.03 10.68 -20.59
CA ALA A 317 -1.97 9.28 -21.00
C ALA A 317 -2.47 8.33 -19.89
N LEU A 318 -2.06 8.57 -18.63
CA LEU A 318 -2.56 7.78 -17.48
C LEU A 318 -4.07 7.92 -17.30
N ASP A 319 -4.61 9.14 -17.45
CA ASP A 319 -6.04 9.41 -17.28
C ASP A 319 -6.88 8.73 -18.37
N LYS A 320 -6.41 8.75 -19.63
CA LYS A 320 -7.04 8.02 -20.73
C LYS A 320 -7.07 6.51 -20.48
N CYS A 321 -5.97 5.96 -19.94
CA CYS A 321 -5.91 4.54 -19.56
C CYS A 321 -6.80 4.18 -18.35
N ARG A 322 -7.27 5.16 -17.58
CA ARG A 322 -8.08 4.94 -16.36
C ARG A 322 -9.49 4.49 -16.64
N GLU A 323 -10.05 4.92 -17.77
CA GLU A 323 -11.42 4.59 -18.17
C GLU A 323 -11.59 3.08 -18.41
N SER A 324 -10.64 2.47 -19.14
CA SER A 324 -10.70 1.05 -19.51
C SER A 324 -9.32 0.38 -19.54
N PRO A 325 -8.67 0.15 -18.38
CA PRO A 325 -7.40 -0.57 -18.33
C PRO A 325 -7.58 -2.06 -18.68
N PRO A 326 -6.64 -2.69 -19.41
CA PRO A 326 -6.64 -4.13 -19.68
C PRO A 326 -6.55 -5.01 -18.42
N ASP A 327 -7.21 -6.17 -18.44
CA ASP A 327 -7.34 -7.08 -17.29
C ASP A 327 -6.05 -7.84 -16.92
N ASP A 328 -5.09 -7.94 -17.83
CA ASP A 328 -3.85 -8.70 -17.67
C ASP A 328 -2.69 -7.87 -17.11
N TRP A 329 -2.97 -6.63 -16.73
CA TRP A 329 -1.97 -5.73 -16.15
C TRP A 329 -1.45 -6.16 -14.78
N PRO A 330 -0.17 -5.85 -14.47
CA PRO A 330 0.40 -6.09 -13.15
C PRO A 330 -0.16 -5.09 -12.14
N ALA A 331 -0.23 -5.47 -10.86
CA ALA A 331 -0.79 -4.62 -9.80
C ALA A 331 -0.23 -3.17 -9.76
N PRO A 332 1.09 -2.93 -9.97
CA PRO A 332 1.64 -1.57 -10.02
C PRO A 332 1.08 -0.70 -11.16
N ALA A 333 0.65 -1.29 -12.28
CA ALA A 333 0.06 -0.54 -13.39
C ALA A 333 -1.31 0.05 -13.01
N TYR A 334 -2.15 -0.74 -12.35
CA TYR A 334 -3.44 -0.27 -11.84
C TYR A 334 -3.29 0.83 -10.79
N VAL A 335 -2.30 0.71 -9.90
CA VAL A 335 -1.97 1.76 -8.92
C VAL A 335 -1.48 3.03 -9.62
N LEU A 336 -0.61 2.91 -10.63
CA LEU A 336 -0.13 4.06 -11.40
C LEU A 336 -1.29 4.81 -12.07
N VAL A 337 -2.24 4.10 -12.65
CA VAL A 337 -3.42 4.68 -13.32
C VAL A 337 -4.49 5.19 -12.33
N GLY A 338 -4.42 4.82 -11.05
CA GLY A 338 -5.36 5.28 -10.01
C GLY A 338 -6.65 4.45 -9.98
N ARG A 339 -6.49 3.14 -10.18
CA ARG A 339 -7.49 2.07 -10.07
C ARG A 339 -7.04 1.04 -9.05
N GLU A 340 -6.86 1.47 -7.81
CA GLU A 340 -6.45 0.61 -6.68
C GLU A 340 -7.48 -0.48 -6.38
N ASP A 341 -8.74 -0.26 -6.76
CA ASP A 341 -9.82 -1.25 -6.74
C ASP A 341 -9.46 -2.51 -7.54
N LEU A 342 -8.92 -2.35 -8.75
CA LEU A 342 -8.51 -3.48 -9.61
C LEU A 342 -7.22 -4.14 -9.12
N ALA A 343 -6.29 -3.35 -8.56
CA ALA A 343 -5.06 -3.87 -7.97
C ALA A 343 -5.34 -4.83 -6.80
N THR A 344 -6.29 -4.46 -5.93
CA THR A 344 -6.66 -5.29 -4.77
C THR A 344 -7.36 -6.58 -5.17
N ALA A 345 -8.20 -6.57 -6.22
CA ALA A 345 -8.86 -7.76 -6.74
C ALA A 345 -7.85 -8.82 -7.25
N LYS A 346 -6.79 -8.40 -7.96
CA LYS A 346 -5.73 -9.30 -8.42
C LYS A 346 -4.95 -9.94 -7.26
N MET A 347 -4.69 -9.19 -6.19
CA MET A 347 -4.03 -9.72 -4.99
C MET A 347 -4.94 -10.68 -4.20
N GLY A 348 -6.25 -10.42 -4.16
CA GLY A 348 -7.24 -11.30 -3.54
C GLY A 348 -7.30 -12.69 -4.18
N SER A 349 -7.08 -12.77 -5.49
CA SER A 349 -6.98 -14.06 -6.21
C SER A 349 -5.67 -14.80 -5.92
N ALA A 350 -4.55 -14.08 -5.83
CA ALA A 350 -3.24 -14.68 -5.54
C ALA A 350 -3.14 -15.27 -4.12
N ARG A 351 -3.84 -14.69 -3.14
CA ARG A 351 -3.92 -15.22 -1.76
C ARG A 351 -4.57 -16.60 -1.67
N LYS A 352 -5.32 -17.05 -2.69
CA LYS A 352 -5.88 -18.42 -2.70
C LYS A 352 -4.87 -19.49 -3.10
N GLU A 353 -3.72 -19.14 -3.68
CA GLU A 353 -2.81 -20.12 -4.28
C GLU A 353 -1.43 -20.20 -3.62
N THR A 354 -0.97 -19.17 -2.89
CA THR A 354 0.32 -19.23 -2.20
C THR A 354 0.23 -18.75 -0.75
N GLY A 355 0.37 -19.71 0.17
CA GLY A 355 0.65 -19.41 1.57
C GLY A 355 2.02 -18.73 1.69
N PHE A 356 2.06 -17.64 2.46
CA PHE A 356 3.25 -16.92 2.91
C PHE A 356 4.23 -16.45 1.81
N GLY A 357 3.99 -15.24 1.29
CA GLY A 357 4.96 -14.46 0.52
C GLY A 357 5.18 -13.08 1.14
N ASN A 358 6.45 -12.76 1.43
CA ASN A 358 6.93 -11.55 2.12
C ASN A 358 6.35 -10.23 1.57
N ASN A 359 5.80 -9.41 2.46
CA ASN A 359 5.22 -8.09 2.17
C ASN A 359 6.26 -6.95 2.01
N ASP A 360 7.56 -7.25 1.93
CA ASP A 360 8.62 -6.24 2.07
C ASP A 360 8.87 -5.39 0.81
N ASN A 361 8.24 -5.70 -0.32
CA ASN A 361 8.46 -4.98 -1.59
C ASN A 361 7.38 -3.94 -1.93
N LEU A 362 6.25 -3.90 -1.21
CA LEU A 362 5.09 -3.06 -1.59
C LEU A 362 4.98 -1.75 -0.80
N THR A 363 5.59 -1.66 0.38
CA THR A 363 5.67 -0.41 1.16
C THR A 363 6.58 0.64 0.52
N SER A 364 7.44 0.25 -0.44
CA SER A 364 8.36 1.20 -1.12
C SER A 364 7.82 1.78 -2.43
N ILE A 365 6.71 1.29 -3.00
CA ILE A 365 6.24 1.69 -4.33
C ILE A 365 4.98 2.56 -4.32
N SER A 366 4.22 2.61 -3.23
CA SER A 366 2.98 3.39 -3.24
C SER A 366 2.43 3.69 -1.85
N VAL A 367 2.80 4.85 -1.32
CA VAL A 367 1.82 5.62 -0.54
C VAL A 367 0.69 5.94 -1.52
N PRO A 368 -0.58 5.60 -1.24
CA PRO A 368 -1.68 6.01 -2.11
C PRO A 368 -1.55 7.51 -2.37
N TYR A 369 -1.61 7.91 -3.65
CA TYR A 369 -1.50 9.31 -4.02
C TYR A 369 -2.77 10.04 -3.59
N MET A 370 -2.81 10.38 -2.31
CA MET A 370 -3.89 11.08 -1.65
C MET A 370 -3.68 12.58 -1.85
N LEU A 371 -4.19 13.12 -2.96
CA LEU A 371 -4.50 14.53 -3.04
C LEU A 371 -5.52 14.84 -1.93
N HIS A 372 -5.08 15.36 -0.77
CA HIS A 372 -5.78 16.02 0.36
C HIS A 372 -7.23 15.63 0.74
N LEU A 373 -7.81 14.58 0.17
CA LEU A 373 -9.13 14.07 0.46
C LEU A 373 -8.88 12.85 1.33
N GLN A 374 -8.76 13.07 2.63
CA GLN A 374 -8.78 11.99 3.62
C GLN A 374 -9.91 11.03 3.23
N PRO A 375 -9.66 9.71 3.18
CA PRO A 375 -10.76 8.78 3.00
C PRO A 375 -11.68 9.02 4.18
N VAL A 376 -12.99 9.04 3.96
CA VAL A 376 -13.92 8.86 5.07
C VAL A 376 -13.63 7.45 5.58
N THR A 377 -12.76 7.34 6.59
CA THR A 377 -12.57 6.13 7.38
C THR A 377 -13.90 5.88 8.05
N VAL A 378 -14.76 5.11 7.39
CA VAL A 378 -15.88 4.48 8.06
C VAL A 378 -15.24 3.54 9.08
N PRO A 379 -15.46 3.72 10.39
CA PRO A 379 -14.83 2.88 11.39
C PRO A 379 -15.18 1.41 11.10
N THR A 380 -14.17 0.60 10.84
CA THR A 380 -14.31 -0.85 10.96
C THR A 380 -14.68 -1.13 12.41
N ALA A 381 -15.74 -1.92 12.60
CA ALA A 381 -16.43 -2.14 13.87
C ALA A 381 -15.61 -2.82 14.98
N SER A 382 -14.28 -2.93 14.87
CA SER A 382 -13.43 -3.34 15.99
C SER A 382 -13.13 -2.19 16.97
N ASP A 383 -13.28 -0.93 16.55
CA ASP A 383 -12.72 0.22 17.29
C ASP A 383 -13.78 1.23 17.79
N VAL A 384 -15.06 0.86 17.83
CA VAL A 384 -16.09 1.69 18.49
C VAL A 384 -16.31 1.16 19.91
N PRO A 385 -15.97 1.91 20.98
CA PRO A 385 -16.39 1.55 22.31
C PRO A 385 -17.93 1.53 22.31
N THR A 386 -18.50 0.48 22.89
CA THR A 386 -19.95 0.16 22.94
C THR A 386 -20.83 1.23 23.63
N SER A 387 -20.36 2.46 23.81
CA SER A 387 -20.89 3.42 24.78
C SER A 387 -21.64 4.63 24.21
N GLU A 388 -21.72 4.86 22.89
CA GLU A 388 -22.20 6.18 22.40
C GLU A 388 -23.49 6.20 21.57
N VAL A 389 -24.21 5.09 21.35
CA VAL A 389 -25.39 5.12 20.44
C VAL A 389 -26.77 5.13 21.13
N LEU A 390 -26.90 4.97 22.45
CA LEU A 390 -28.23 4.99 23.10
C LEU A 390 -28.23 5.67 24.49
N ASN A 391 -28.04 6.99 24.51
CA ASN A 391 -28.47 7.80 25.64
C ASN A 391 -29.97 8.11 25.51
N SER A 392 -30.82 7.13 25.82
CA SER A 392 -32.18 7.36 26.26
C SER A 392 -32.25 7.01 27.74
N GLU A 393 -32.59 7.99 28.58
CA GLU A 393 -32.86 7.81 29.99
C GLU A 393 -34.04 6.84 30.18
N ASP A 394 -33.74 5.56 30.43
CA ASP A 394 -34.73 4.57 30.82
C ASP A 394 -34.14 3.64 31.89
N THR A 395 -34.89 3.49 32.98
CA THR A 395 -34.61 2.86 34.29
C THR A 395 -34.26 1.36 34.27
N ASP A 396 -33.77 0.80 33.16
CA ASP A 396 -33.51 -0.64 32.97
C ASP A 396 -32.00 -0.98 32.91
N ALA A 397 -31.16 -0.19 33.60
CA ALA A 397 -29.71 -0.29 33.59
C ALA A 397 -29.13 -1.61 34.14
N VAL A 398 -29.91 -2.37 34.94
CA VAL A 398 -29.44 -3.62 35.59
C VAL A 398 -29.37 -4.80 34.61
N TYR A 399 -30.08 -4.75 33.48
CA TYR A 399 -30.14 -5.86 32.50
C TYR A 399 -29.37 -5.60 31.19
N ARG A 400 -28.64 -4.48 31.05
CA ARG A 400 -27.89 -4.14 29.82
C ARG A 400 -26.64 -5.00 29.60
N SER A 401 -26.21 -5.80 30.58
CA SER A 401 -24.99 -6.63 30.51
C SER A 401 -25.24 -8.12 30.27
N VAL A 402 -26.49 -8.54 30.03
CA VAL A 402 -26.77 -9.97 29.78
C VAL A 402 -26.50 -10.31 28.32
N GLU A 403 -25.51 -11.16 28.08
CA GLU A 403 -25.20 -11.69 26.75
C GLU A 403 -26.37 -12.54 26.23
N ASP A 404 -27.08 -12.03 25.21
CA ASP A 404 -28.20 -12.69 24.54
C ASP A 404 -27.78 -13.48 23.29
N GLY A 405 -26.53 -13.29 22.86
CA GLY A 405 -25.87 -13.99 21.77
C GLY A 405 -26.05 -13.33 20.39
N MET A 406 -26.64 -12.14 20.33
CA MET A 406 -26.94 -11.37 19.12
C MET A 406 -26.28 -9.98 19.09
N GLU A 407 -25.32 -9.72 19.98
CA GLU A 407 -24.66 -8.43 20.22
C GLU A 407 -23.92 -7.93 18.99
N HIS A 408 -23.23 -8.84 18.30
CA HIS A 408 -22.40 -8.58 17.13
C HIS A 408 -23.21 -8.36 15.84
N ILE A 409 -24.55 -8.48 15.87
CA ILE A 409 -25.36 -8.35 14.66
C ILE A 409 -25.31 -6.93 14.07
N PHE A 410 -25.08 -5.92 14.91
CA PHE A 410 -25.03 -4.51 14.53
C PHE A 410 -23.65 -4.14 13.96
N THR A 411 -23.33 -4.68 12.79
CA THR A 411 -22.13 -4.32 12.02
C THR A 411 -22.41 -3.17 11.04
N SER A 412 -21.35 -2.49 10.57
CA SER A 412 -21.46 -1.42 9.55
C SER A 412 -22.24 -1.89 8.31
N THR A 413 -22.08 -3.14 7.89
CA THR A 413 -22.80 -3.74 6.76
C THR A 413 -24.31 -3.86 7.01
N THR A 414 -24.72 -4.25 8.22
CA THR A 414 -26.15 -4.33 8.58
C THR A 414 -26.78 -2.95 8.69
N GLN A 415 -26.04 -1.95 9.17
CA GLN A 415 -26.49 -0.56 9.20
C GLN A 415 -26.67 0.01 7.79
N LEU A 416 -25.82 -0.36 6.82
CA LEU A 416 -26.02 0.03 5.42
C LEU A 416 -27.32 -0.52 4.82
N ARG A 417 -27.75 -1.74 5.20
CA ARG A 417 -28.98 -2.36 4.68
C ARG A 417 -30.24 -1.95 5.46
N TYR A 418 -30.15 -1.88 6.78
CA TYR A 418 -31.30 -1.74 7.68
C TYR A 418 -31.16 -0.61 8.70
N GLY A 419 -30.21 0.31 8.55
CA GLY A 419 -30.00 1.42 9.49
C GLY A 419 -31.04 2.54 9.44
N ARG A 420 -32.03 2.45 8.54
CA ARG A 420 -33.12 3.44 8.42
C ARG A 420 -34.29 3.18 9.38
N ASP A 421 -34.35 1.99 9.97
CA ASP A 421 -35.38 1.63 10.95
C ASP A 421 -34.81 0.74 12.06
N LEU A 422 -35.65 0.38 13.02
CA LEU A 422 -35.27 -0.40 14.19
C LEU A 422 -35.61 -1.89 14.03
N ARG A 423 -35.82 -2.41 12.81
CA ARG A 423 -36.28 -3.79 12.61
C ARG A 423 -35.34 -4.83 13.24
N LEU A 424 -34.03 -4.59 13.17
CA LEU A 424 -33.04 -5.48 13.77
C LEU A 424 -33.10 -5.44 15.30
N ASN A 425 -33.36 -4.28 15.88
CA ASN A 425 -33.58 -4.13 17.32
C ASN A 425 -34.84 -4.88 17.75
N GLU A 426 -35.93 -4.79 16.98
CA GLU A 426 -37.17 -5.51 17.27
C GLU A 426 -36.99 -7.02 17.13
N VAL A 427 -36.31 -7.51 16.09
CA VAL A 427 -36.03 -8.94 15.93
C VAL A 427 -35.17 -9.47 17.09
N ARG A 428 -34.11 -8.74 17.48
CA ARG A 428 -33.29 -9.08 18.64
C ARG A 428 -34.13 -9.12 19.93
N ARG A 429 -35.01 -8.13 20.14
CA ARG A 429 -35.91 -8.08 21.29
C ARG A 429 -36.89 -9.26 21.31
N LEU A 430 -37.43 -9.66 20.16
CA LEU A 430 -38.37 -10.78 20.03
C LEU A 430 -37.70 -12.15 20.24
N LEU A 431 -36.45 -12.30 19.81
CA LEU A 431 -35.68 -13.55 19.89
C LEU A 431 -34.85 -13.69 21.17
N CYS A 432 -34.90 -12.71 22.07
CA CYS A 432 -34.14 -12.75 23.32
C CYS A 432 -34.72 -13.80 24.29
N SER A 433 -33.93 -14.85 24.57
CA SER A 433 -34.25 -15.89 25.57
C SER A 433 -33.57 -15.67 26.93
N ALA A 434 -32.66 -14.69 27.02
CA ALA A 434 -31.77 -14.50 28.17
C ALA A 434 -32.32 -13.51 29.22
N ARG A 435 -33.57 -13.04 29.07
CA ARG A 435 -34.20 -12.07 29.98
C ARG A 435 -35.58 -12.55 30.44
N PRO A 436 -35.99 -12.28 31.70
CA PRO A 436 -37.33 -12.62 32.16
C PRO A 436 -38.45 -11.91 31.38
N VAL A 437 -39.55 -12.60 31.12
CA VAL A 437 -40.70 -12.07 30.36
C VAL A 437 -41.61 -11.25 31.28
N ALA A 438 -42.13 -10.11 30.83
CA ALA A 438 -43.10 -9.35 31.62
C ALA A 438 -44.45 -10.08 31.68
N ILE A 439 -44.94 -10.35 32.89
CA ILE A 439 -46.26 -10.94 33.15
C ILE A 439 -47.21 -9.92 33.75
N GLN A 440 -48.51 -10.05 33.45
CA GLN A 440 -49.54 -9.11 33.88
C GLN A 440 -50.22 -9.63 35.15
N THR A 441 -50.12 -8.86 36.22
CA THR A 441 -50.75 -9.18 37.51
C THR A 441 -51.39 -7.94 38.13
N SER A 442 -52.38 -8.18 38.98
CA SER A 442 -52.95 -7.15 39.86
C SER A 442 -51.87 -6.56 40.78
N THR A 443 -52.06 -5.31 41.18
CA THR A 443 -51.20 -4.62 42.16
C THR A 443 -51.34 -5.18 43.57
N ASN A 444 -52.50 -5.77 43.90
CA ASN A 444 -52.78 -6.40 45.19
C ASN A 444 -52.87 -7.94 45.01
N PRO A 445 -51.78 -8.68 45.26
CA PRO A 445 -51.77 -10.13 45.04
C PRO A 445 -52.60 -10.87 46.09
N THR A 446 -53.46 -11.76 45.61
CA THR A 446 -54.22 -12.76 46.38
C THR A 446 -53.62 -14.15 46.18
N ALA A 447 -53.95 -15.12 47.04
CA ALA A 447 -53.42 -16.49 46.91
C ALA A 447 -53.77 -17.15 45.55
N SER A 448 -54.91 -16.80 44.95
CA SER A 448 -55.30 -17.24 43.60
C SER A 448 -54.44 -16.66 42.48
N ASP A 449 -53.72 -15.56 42.71
CA ASP A 449 -52.87 -14.94 41.70
C ASP A 449 -51.58 -15.73 41.46
N GLN A 450 -51.14 -16.55 42.41
CA GLN A 450 -49.96 -17.40 42.26
C GLN A 450 -50.17 -18.48 41.18
N ASP A 451 -51.35 -19.14 41.19
CA ASP A 451 -51.69 -20.14 40.18
C ASP A 451 -51.84 -19.52 38.78
N LEU A 452 -52.44 -18.32 38.71
CA LEU A 452 -52.56 -17.56 37.47
C LEU A 452 -51.19 -17.12 36.92
N GLN A 453 -50.28 -16.67 37.79
CA GLN A 453 -48.90 -16.34 37.43
C GLN A 453 -48.17 -17.55 36.87
N GLN A 454 -48.24 -18.70 37.53
CA GLN A 454 -47.61 -19.94 37.06
C GLN A 454 -48.21 -20.41 35.73
N GLN A 455 -49.52 -20.27 35.52
CA GLN A 455 -50.16 -20.58 34.24
C GLN A 455 -49.69 -19.65 33.11
N GLN A 456 -49.57 -18.33 33.35
CA GLN A 456 -49.04 -17.40 32.36
C GLN A 456 -47.56 -17.68 32.05
N LEU A 457 -46.74 -17.92 33.08
CA LEU A 457 -45.33 -18.28 32.93
C LEU A 457 -45.15 -19.54 32.11
N TRP A 458 -46.01 -20.55 32.31
CA TRP A 458 -45.99 -21.77 31.53
C TRP A 458 -46.20 -21.52 30.03
N ASN A 459 -47.19 -20.71 29.68
CA ASN A 459 -47.45 -20.35 28.27
C ASN A 459 -46.28 -19.57 27.66
N PHE A 460 -45.66 -18.67 28.43
CA PHE A 460 -44.48 -17.95 27.96
C PHE A 460 -43.24 -18.84 27.85
N ALA A 461 -43.08 -19.82 28.75
CA ALA A 461 -41.99 -20.78 28.70
C ALA A 461 -42.04 -21.60 27.40
N GLN A 462 -43.22 -22.05 26.94
CA GLN A 462 -43.40 -22.73 25.65
C GLN A 462 -42.90 -21.89 24.47
N ARG A 463 -43.14 -20.58 24.51
CA ARG A 463 -42.60 -19.66 23.49
C ARG A 463 -41.09 -19.50 23.64
N THR A 464 -40.59 -19.27 24.86
CA THR A 464 -39.17 -19.01 25.13
C THR A 464 -38.28 -20.18 24.72
N THR A 465 -38.72 -21.43 24.92
CA THR A 465 -37.96 -22.62 24.51
C THR A 465 -37.88 -22.81 22.99
N ALA A 466 -38.75 -22.17 22.22
CA ALA A 466 -38.71 -22.16 20.76
C ALA A 466 -37.84 -21.03 20.16
N LEU A 467 -37.54 -19.97 20.92
CA LEU A 467 -36.76 -18.82 20.43
C LEU A 467 -35.35 -19.16 19.91
N PRO A 468 -34.60 -20.14 20.47
CA PRO A 468 -33.28 -20.49 19.96
C PRO A 468 -33.25 -20.84 18.47
N PHE A 469 -34.32 -21.42 17.91
CA PHE A 469 -34.41 -21.70 16.47
C PHE A 469 -34.33 -20.41 15.63
N GLY A 470 -35.18 -19.43 15.97
CA GLY A 470 -35.20 -18.15 15.28
C GLY A 470 -33.90 -17.38 15.48
N ARG A 471 -33.32 -17.44 16.68
CA ARG A 471 -32.01 -16.83 16.95
C ARG A 471 -30.90 -17.46 16.12
N GLY A 472 -30.83 -18.79 16.04
CA GLY A 472 -29.83 -19.48 15.23
C GLY A 472 -29.89 -19.09 13.76
N ALA A 473 -31.10 -18.92 13.21
CA ALA A 473 -31.29 -18.41 11.85
C ALA A 473 -30.90 -16.93 11.71
N PHE A 474 -31.26 -16.10 12.70
CA PHE A 474 -30.97 -14.67 12.71
C PHE A 474 -29.46 -14.38 12.79
N THR A 475 -28.71 -15.18 13.55
CA THR A 475 -27.27 -15.00 13.75
C THR A 475 -26.42 -15.94 12.88
N LEU A 476 -27.00 -16.67 11.92
CA LEU A 476 -26.26 -17.65 11.13
C LEU A 476 -25.00 -17.06 10.47
N ALA A 477 -23.83 -17.64 10.74
CA ALA A 477 -22.56 -17.26 10.14
C ALA A 477 -22.20 -15.76 10.27
N THR A 478 -22.43 -15.17 11.46
CA THR A 478 -22.23 -13.73 11.69
C THR A 478 -21.07 -13.38 12.62
N THR A 479 -20.47 -14.35 13.33
CA THR A 479 -19.35 -14.11 14.25
C THR A 479 -18.11 -14.92 13.85
N TYR A 480 -16.95 -14.27 13.84
CA TYR A 480 -15.66 -14.96 13.85
C TYR A 480 -15.18 -15.10 15.29
N THR A 481 -14.97 -16.32 15.77
CA THR A 481 -14.44 -16.56 17.12
C THR A 481 -12.95 -16.76 17.09
N LEU A 482 -12.27 -16.22 18.11
CA LEU A 482 -10.88 -16.52 18.37
C LEU A 482 -10.77 -17.97 18.86
N LEU A 483 -9.91 -18.77 18.22
CA LEU A 483 -9.67 -20.18 18.58
C LEU A 483 -8.91 -20.34 19.91
N THR A 484 -8.80 -19.28 20.71
CA THR A 484 -8.24 -19.24 22.06
C THR A 484 -9.32 -19.10 23.14
N GLU A 485 -10.55 -18.77 22.75
CA GLU A 485 -11.65 -18.50 23.68
C GLU A 485 -12.68 -19.63 23.66
N ALA A 486 -13.35 -19.86 24.80
CA ALA A 486 -14.47 -20.78 24.90
C ALA A 486 -15.72 -20.13 24.30
N LEU A 487 -16.56 -20.93 23.63
CA LEU A 487 -17.81 -20.44 23.07
C LEU A 487 -18.79 -20.09 24.19
N VAL A 488 -19.33 -18.88 24.16
CA VAL A 488 -20.35 -18.47 25.14
C VAL A 488 -21.74 -18.82 24.67
N PHE A 489 -22.49 -19.49 25.55
CA PHE A 489 -23.88 -19.90 25.35
C PHE A 489 -24.81 -18.97 26.14
N PRO A 490 -25.73 -18.25 25.48
CA PRO A 490 -26.70 -17.42 26.19
C PRO A 490 -27.62 -18.26 27.06
N LYS A 491 -27.97 -17.76 28.24
CA LYS A 491 -28.88 -18.47 29.15
C LYS A 491 -30.31 -18.49 28.60
N ILE A 492 -31.06 -19.56 28.87
CA ILE A 492 -32.51 -19.60 28.68
C ILE A 492 -33.16 -19.34 30.03
N ILE A 493 -33.87 -18.21 30.15
CA ILE A 493 -34.53 -17.82 31.40
C ILE A 493 -36.04 -18.12 31.31
N LEU A 494 -36.50 -19.07 32.12
CA LEU A 494 -37.92 -19.42 32.28
C LEU A 494 -38.50 -18.74 33.53
N ALA A 495 -38.35 -17.42 33.60
CA ALA A 495 -38.84 -16.58 34.68
C ALA A 495 -39.61 -15.40 34.12
N GLY A 496 -40.51 -14.85 34.93
CA GLY A 496 -41.22 -13.62 34.60
C GLY A 496 -40.91 -12.51 35.57
N ARG A 497 -40.96 -11.28 35.06
CA ARG A 497 -40.91 -10.06 35.85
C ARG A 497 -42.31 -9.49 36.03
N LEU A 498 -42.58 -8.94 37.21
CA LEU A 498 -43.85 -8.33 37.60
C LEU A 498 -43.72 -6.80 37.60
N PRO A 499 -44.09 -6.08 36.52
CA PRO A 499 -43.90 -4.63 36.46
C PRO A 499 -44.67 -3.88 37.54
N ALA A 500 -45.87 -4.38 37.90
CA ALA A 500 -46.72 -3.81 38.95
C ALA A 500 -46.14 -3.96 40.36
N GLN A 501 -45.15 -4.84 40.56
CA GLN A 501 -44.51 -5.15 41.84
C GLN A 501 -43.01 -4.85 41.80
N GLN A 502 -42.64 -3.65 41.35
CA GLN A 502 -41.25 -3.20 41.27
C GLN A 502 -40.31 -4.16 40.51
N ASN A 503 -40.79 -4.77 39.41
CA ASN A 503 -40.07 -5.77 38.61
C ASN A 503 -39.59 -7.00 39.41
N ALA A 504 -40.32 -7.41 40.46
CA ALA A 504 -40.06 -8.67 41.15
C ALA A 504 -40.03 -9.85 40.16
N THR A 505 -39.06 -10.77 40.33
CA THR A 505 -38.89 -11.93 39.46
C THR A 505 -39.52 -13.17 40.08
N VAL A 506 -40.37 -13.85 39.31
CA VAL A 506 -41.00 -15.12 39.68
C VAL A 506 -40.48 -16.20 38.75
N ASN A 507 -39.94 -17.26 39.34
CA ASN A 507 -39.49 -18.42 38.59
C ASN A 507 -40.68 -19.37 38.32
N LEU A 508 -40.67 -19.99 37.14
CA LEU A 508 -41.59 -21.08 36.85
C LEU A 508 -41.24 -22.29 37.74
N ASP A 509 -42.24 -22.84 38.41
CA ASP A 509 -42.09 -24.08 39.15
C ASP A 509 -42.15 -25.28 38.20
N LEU A 510 -41.01 -25.96 38.06
CA LEU A 510 -40.84 -27.12 37.19
C LEU A 510 -41.17 -28.45 37.89
N SER A 511 -41.50 -28.45 39.18
CA SER A 511 -41.74 -29.66 39.97
C SER A 511 -43.15 -30.24 39.77
N THR A 512 -44.11 -29.40 39.41
CA THR A 512 -45.55 -29.74 39.37
C THR A 512 -46.01 -30.45 38.10
N ARG A 513 -45.19 -30.42 37.03
CA ARG A 513 -45.44 -31.11 35.77
C ARG A 513 -44.11 -31.77 35.36
N SER A 514 -44.11 -33.03 34.94
CA SER A 514 -42.89 -33.78 34.57
C SER A 514 -42.18 -33.15 33.35
N VAL A 515 -41.29 -32.19 33.58
CA VAL A 515 -40.81 -31.22 32.58
C VAL A 515 -39.27 -31.28 32.42
N SER A 516 -38.63 -32.40 32.75
CA SER A 516 -37.19 -32.58 32.48
C SER A 516 -36.89 -32.55 30.97
N GLU A 517 -37.75 -33.11 30.12
CA GLU A 517 -37.57 -33.14 28.65
C GLU A 517 -37.71 -31.76 27.99
N PHE A 518 -38.52 -30.87 28.59
CA PHE A 518 -38.85 -29.57 28.02
C PHE A 518 -37.67 -28.60 28.05
N SER A 519 -36.95 -28.53 29.17
CA SER A 519 -35.73 -27.72 29.29
C SER A 519 -34.58 -28.32 28.48
N SER A 520 -34.51 -29.66 28.43
CA SER A 520 -33.48 -30.43 27.73
C SER A 520 -33.39 -30.12 26.23
N TRP A 521 -34.52 -30.15 25.51
CA TRP A 521 -34.53 -29.83 24.08
C TRP A 521 -34.30 -28.33 23.81
N ALA A 522 -34.75 -27.46 24.72
CA ALA A 522 -34.49 -26.03 24.61
C ALA A 522 -32.98 -25.74 24.69
N GLU A 523 -32.27 -26.39 25.62
CA GLU A 523 -30.82 -26.31 25.75
C GLU A 523 -30.09 -26.90 24.54
N PHE A 524 -30.59 -28.00 23.97
CA PHE A 524 -30.05 -28.53 22.71
C PHE A 524 -30.12 -27.50 21.59
N HIS A 525 -31.29 -26.90 21.34
CA HIS A 525 -31.44 -25.86 20.31
C HIS A 525 -30.64 -24.59 20.62
N ASN A 526 -30.45 -24.26 21.89
CA ASN A 526 -29.57 -23.18 22.33
C ASN A 526 -28.12 -23.41 21.90
N GLY A 527 -27.62 -24.63 22.11
CA GLY A 527 -26.31 -25.07 21.64
C GLY A 527 -26.17 -25.01 20.13
N VAL A 528 -27.18 -25.49 19.39
CA VAL A 528 -27.21 -25.40 17.92
C VAL A 528 -27.13 -23.93 17.48
N ALA A 529 -27.94 -23.05 18.05
CA ALA A 529 -27.97 -21.63 17.70
C ALA A 529 -26.62 -20.93 17.96
N ALA A 530 -25.99 -21.22 19.11
CA ALA A 530 -24.67 -20.67 19.45
C ALA A 530 -23.57 -21.15 18.49
N GLY A 531 -23.63 -22.41 18.04
CA GLY A 531 -22.70 -22.95 17.04
C GLY A 531 -22.97 -22.46 15.61
N LEU A 532 -24.24 -22.30 15.23
CA LEU A 532 -24.63 -21.76 13.91
C LEU A 532 -24.24 -20.29 13.74
N ARG A 533 -24.04 -19.58 14.85
CA ARG A 533 -23.55 -18.21 14.83
C ARG A 533 -22.16 -18.04 14.20
N LEU A 534 -21.35 -19.09 14.23
CA LEU A 534 -19.97 -19.04 13.76
C LEU A 534 -19.91 -18.93 12.23
N ALA A 535 -19.20 -17.94 11.73
CA ALA A 535 -18.89 -17.82 10.31
C ALA A 535 -17.93 -18.94 9.87
N PRO A 536 -17.97 -19.36 8.59
CA PRO A 536 -16.97 -20.27 8.04
C PRO A 536 -15.56 -19.72 8.29
N PHE A 537 -14.69 -20.52 8.90
CA PHE A 537 -13.33 -20.09 9.20
C PHE A 537 -12.55 -19.84 7.89
N GLN A 538 -11.77 -18.75 7.83
CA GLN A 538 -10.87 -18.47 6.71
C GLN A 538 -9.73 -19.51 6.64
N GLU A 539 -9.40 -20.12 7.78
CA GLU A 539 -8.52 -21.28 7.92
C GLU A 539 -9.30 -22.56 8.27
N LYS A 540 -8.63 -23.70 8.37
CA LYS A 540 -9.28 -24.95 8.82
C LYS A 540 -9.55 -24.89 10.33
N MET A 541 -10.75 -25.33 10.74
CA MET A 541 -11.11 -25.52 12.15
C MET A 541 -10.06 -26.38 12.88
N LEU A 542 -9.69 -26.00 14.11
CA LEU A 542 -8.74 -26.76 14.90
C LEU A 542 -9.42 -27.87 15.70
N ARG A 543 -8.95 -29.10 15.52
CA ARG A 543 -9.35 -30.28 16.31
C ARG A 543 -9.24 -30.02 17.82
N THR A 544 -8.17 -29.36 18.26
CA THR A 544 -7.92 -29.01 19.66
C THR A 544 -8.95 -28.04 20.23
N TRP A 545 -9.48 -27.12 19.42
CA TRP A 545 -10.49 -26.17 19.86
C TRP A 545 -11.86 -26.81 20.08
N ILE A 546 -12.25 -27.78 19.23
CA ILE A 546 -13.45 -28.60 19.46
C ILE A 546 -13.32 -29.38 20.76
N GLN A 547 -12.13 -29.92 21.05
CA GLN A 547 -11.86 -30.64 22.31
C GLN A 547 -11.83 -29.70 23.52
N TYR A 548 -11.33 -28.48 23.37
CA TYR A 548 -11.29 -27.47 24.42
C TYR A 548 -12.71 -27.07 24.89
N ASN A 549 -13.67 -26.98 23.97
CA ASN A 549 -15.06 -26.66 24.28
C ASN A 549 -15.88 -27.85 24.81
N ARG A 550 -15.27 -29.04 24.97
CA ARG A 550 -15.96 -30.21 25.52
C ARG A 550 -16.21 -30.01 27.02
N PRO A 551 -17.46 -30.11 27.50
CA PRO A 551 -17.75 -30.03 28.93
C PRO A 551 -17.23 -31.26 29.69
N SER A 552 -17.00 -31.11 30.99
CA SER A 552 -16.60 -32.21 31.88
C SER A 552 -17.68 -33.29 31.97
N GLU A 553 -18.94 -32.88 32.03
CA GLU A 553 -20.11 -33.75 32.02
C GLU A 553 -20.92 -33.55 30.73
N PRO A 554 -21.47 -34.63 30.14
CA PRO A 554 -22.28 -34.52 28.93
C PRO A 554 -23.56 -33.72 29.22
N ASN A 555 -23.86 -32.74 28.37
CA ASN A 555 -25.03 -31.88 28.49
C ASN A 555 -25.70 -31.65 27.13
N PHE A 556 -26.94 -31.15 27.14
CA PHE A 556 -27.74 -30.94 25.93
C PHE A 556 -27.18 -29.80 25.07
N THR A 557 -26.63 -28.75 25.68
CA THR A 557 -26.03 -27.60 24.97
C THR A 557 -24.85 -28.02 24.09
N HIS A 558 -23.92 -28.83 24.62
CA HIS A 558 -22.78 -29.32 23.85
C HIS A 558 -23.20 -30.29 22.74
N ALA A 559 -24.19 -31.14 23.00
CA ALA A 559 -24.76 -32.00 21.97
C ALA A 559 -25.31 -31.20 20.79
N GLY A 560 -26.00 -30.09 21.06
CA GLY A 560 -26.46 -29.16 20.03
C GLY A 560 -25.33 -28.48 19.28
N LEU A 561 -24.26 -28.08 20.00
CA LEU A 561 -23.07 -27.50 19.40
C LEU A 561 -22.40 -28.45 18.39
N LEU A 562 -22.31 -29.74 18.72
CA LEU A 562 -21.75 -30.76 17.81
C LEU A 562 -22.54 -30.84 16.50
N LEU A 563 -23.87 -30.81 16.56
CA LEU A 563 -24.70 -30.77 15.36
C LEU A 563 -24.42 -29.50 14.53
N ALA A 564 -24.32 -28.33 15.16
CA ALA A 564 -24.02 -27.08 14.46
C ALA A 564 -22.62 -27.06 13.82
N PHE A 565 -21.61 -27.64 14.47
CA PHE A 565 -20.30 -27.87 13.85
C PHE A 565 -20.41 -28.81 12.65
N GLY A 566 -21.27 -29.82 12.75
CA GLY A 566 -21.59 -30.72 11.66
C GLY A 566 -22.11 -30.00 10.41
N LEU A 567 -23.09 -29.13 10.61
CA LEU A 567 -23.73 -28.31 9.58
C LEU A 567 -22.77 -27.32 8.91
N HIS A 568 -21.75 -26.86 9.62
CA HIS A 568 -20.67 -26.03 9.07
C HIS A 568 -19.50 -26.84 8.47
N GLU A 569 -19.61 -28.16 8.39
CA GLU A 569 -18.53 -29.08 7.96
C GLU A 569 -17.27 -29.05 8.85
N HIS A 570 -17.36 -28.50 10.06
CA HIS A 570 -16.24 -28.35 10.98
C HIS A 570 -15.84 -29.65 11.68
N LEU A 571 -16.68 -30.69 11.67
CA LEU A 571 -16.36 -31.97 12.32
C LEU A 571 -15.42 -32.88 11.51
N ARG A 572 -15.08 -32.53 10.26
CA ARG A 572 -14.14 -33.30 9.42
C ARG A 572 -12.73 -33.44 10.04
N VAL A 573 -12.39 -32.56 10.98
CA VAL A 573 -11.07 -32.55 11.65
C VAL A 573 -11.01 -33.50 12.86
N LEU A 574 -12.14 -34.07 13.27
CA LEU A 574 -12.18 -35.05 14.35
C LEU A 574 -11.68 -36.41 13.87
N THR A 575 -10.88 -37.07 14.69
CA THR A 575 -10.48 -38.46 14.44
C THR A 575 -11.58 -39.41 14.91
N MET A 576 -11.61 -40.63 14.38
CA MET A 576 -12.55 -41.66 14.86
C MET A 576 -12.40 -41.92 16.37
N THR A 577 -11.17 -41.82 16.90
CA THR A 577 -10.90 -41.91 18.35
C THR A 577 -11.52 -40.77 19.16
N ASP A 578 -11.74 -39.59 18.57
CA ASP A 578 -12.50 -38.51 19.22
C ASP A 578 -13.99 -38.84 19.20
N ALA A 579 -14.52 -39.33 18.07
CA ALA A 579 -15.91 -39.72 17.96
C ALA A 579 -16.28 -40.82 18.97
N TYR A 580 -15.45 -41.86 19.10
CA TYR A 580 -15.67 -42.91 20.11
C TYR A 580 -15.63 -42.39 21.55
N ARG A 581 -14.80 -41.39 21.84
CA ARG A 581 -14.75 -40.75 23.18
C ARG A 581 -16.03 -40.00 23.55
N TYR A 582 -16.80 -39.54 22.56
CA TYR A 582 -18.12 -38.96 22.78
C TYR A 582 -19.17 -40.05 22.93
N LEU A 583 -19.13 -41.09 22.10
CA LEU A 583 -20.06 -42.22 22.16
C LEU A 583 -19.95 -43.02 23.48
N SER A 584 -18.74 -43.11 24.06
CA SER A 584 -18.52 -43.84 25.32
C SER A 584 -19.10 -43.15 26.56
N GLN A 585 -19.68 -41.95 26.44
CA GLN A 585 -20.29 -41.24 27.57
C GLN A 585 -21.73 -41.69 27.84
N GLU A 586 -22.31 -42.57 27.01
CA GLU A 586 -23.67 -43.12 27.16
C GLU A 586 -24.76 -42.05 27.34
N HIS A 587 -24.53 -40.85 26.79
CA HIS A 587 -25.52 -39.77 26.75
C HIS A 587 -26.19 -39.71 25.38
N ASP A 588 -27.44 -40.16 25.30
CA ASP A 588 -28.19 -40.34 24.06
C ASP A 588 -28.20 -39.09 23.17
N ILE A 589 -28.42 -37.90 23.75
CA ILE A 589 -28.50 -36.68 22.94
C ILE A 589 -27.13 -36.25 22.40
N THR A 590 -26.04 -36.48 23.14
CA THR A 590 -24.68 -36.24 22.62
C THR A 590 -24.37 -37.17 21.46
N THR A 591 -24.74 -38.45 21.59
CA THR A 591 -24.64 -39.43 20.51
C THR A 591 -25.44 -38.99 19.29
N LEU A 592 -26.68 -38.53 19.47
CA LEU A 592 -27.53 -38.00 18.41
C LEU A 592 -26.88 -36.82 17.67
N GLY A 593 -26.46 -35.79 18.43
CA GLY A 593 -25.85 -34.57 17.88
C GLY A 593 -24.55 -34.86 17.13
N LEU A 594 -23.73 -35.78 17.66
CA LEU A 594 -22.48 -36.22 17.02
C LEU A 594 -22.73 -37.00 15.73
N LEU A 595 -23.63 -37.99 15.74
CA LEU A 595 -23.88 -38.85 14.57
C LEU A 595 -24.46 -38.05 13.41
N LEU A 596 -25.46 -37.20 13.68
CA LEU A 596 -26.02 -36.28 12.67
C LEU A 596 -24.97 -35.25 12.22
N GLY A 597 -24.18 -34.72 13.15
CA GLY A 597 -23.13 -33.76 12.82
C GLY A 597 -22.06 -34.36 11.90
N LEU A 598 -21.59 -35.57 12.19
CA LEU A 598 -20.60 -36.27 11.36
C LEU A 598 -21.18 -36.65 10.00
N ALA A 599 -22.44 -37.10 9.96
CA ALA A 599 -23.13 -37.39 8.70
C ALA A 599 -23.25 -36.14 7.82
N THR A 600 -23.67 -35.01 8.38
CA THR A 600 -23.82 -33.73 7.65
C THR A 600 -22.47 -33.18 7.20
N SER A 601 -21.43 -33.27 8.03
CA SER A 601 -20.06 -32.90 7.63
C SER A 601 -19.51 -33.74 6.49
N HIS A 602 -19.93 -35.01 6.36
CA HIS A 602 -19.49 -35.93 5.31
C HIS A 602 -20.59 -36.22 4.28
N ARG A 603 -21.50 -35.27 4.08
CA ARG A 603 -22.62 -35.40 3.16
C ARG A 603 -22.14 -35.78 1.75
N GLY A 604 -22.71 -36.86 1.20
CA GLY A 604 -22.41 -37.35 -0.15
C GLY A 604 -21.00 -37.93 -0.37
N THR A 605 -20.22 -38.17 0.70
CA THR A 605 -18.87 -38.75 0.57
C THR A 605 -18.82 -40.25 0.79
N MET A 606 -19.90 -40.88 1.27
CA MET A 606 -19.97 -42.31 1.63
C MET A 606 -18.79 -42.78 2.53
N HIS A 607 -18.39 -41.98 3.52
CA HIS A 607 -17.17 -42.27 4.30
C HIS A 607 -17.31 -43.58 5.10
N PRO A 608 -16.48 -44.62 4.87
CA PRO A 608 -16.76 -45.98 5.34
C PRO A 608 -16.82 -46.11 6.86
N ALA A 609 -15.96 -45.39 7.59
CA ALA A 609 -15.95 -45.44 9.04
C ALA A 609 -17.19 -44.78 9.67
N ILE A 610 -17.70 -43.70 9.06
CA ILE A 610 -18.88 -42.97 9.56
C ILE A 610 -20.15 -43.77 9.22
N SER A 611 -20.23 -44.31 8.01
CA SER A 611 -21.33 -45.20 7.62
C SER A 611 -21.40 -46.44 8.52
N LYS A 612 -20.27 -47.07 8.84
CA LYS A 612 -20.23 -48.20 9.78
C LYS A 612 -20.72 -47.81 11.18
N MET A 613 -20.33 -46.62 11.65
CA MET A 613 -20.77 -46.08 12.94
C MET A 613 -22.28 -45.83 12.94
N LEU A 614 -22.84 -45.23 11.88
CA LEU A 614 -24.29 -45.02 11.74
C LEU A 614 -25.06 -46.35 11.64
N TYR A 615 -24.54 -47.34 10.91
CA TYR A 615 -25.18 -48.66 10.78
C TYR A 615 -25.30 -49.41 12.10
N PHE A 616 -24.34 -49.24 13.01
CA PHE A 616 -24.41 -49.84 14.34
C PHE A 616 -25.64 -49.36 15.12
N HIS A 617 -26.14 -48.15 14.85
CA HIS A 617 -27.30 -47.59 15.53
C HIS A 617 -28.63 -47.81 14.78
N VAL A 618 -28.64 -48.62 13.72
CA VAL A 618 -29.85 -48.96 12.95
C VAL A 618 -30.10 -50.47 13.02
N PRO A 619 -31.00 -50.95 13.91
CA PRO A 619 -31.22 -52.38 14.12
C PRO A 619 -31.58 -53.17 12.85
N SER A 620 -32.30 -52.55 11.91
CA SER A 620 -32.67 -53.19 10.64
C SER A 620 -31.48 -53.49 9.71
N ARG A 621 -30.27 -53.03 10.05
CA ARG A 621 -29.03 -53.24 9.29
C ARG A 621 -28.07 -54.19 10.01
N HIS A 622 -28.44 -54.72 11.17
CA HIS A 622 -27.60 -55.66 11.91
C HIS A 622 -27.65 -57.07 11.28
N PRO A 623 -26.53 -57.81 11.27
CA PRO A 623 -26.54 -59.24 10.94
C PRO A 623 -27.44 -60.04 11.89
N SER A 624 -28.07 -61.11 11.40
CA SER A 624 -28.95 -61.98 12.19
C SER A 624 -28.28 -62.67 13.38
N SER A 625 -26.95 -62.60 13.49
CA SER A 625 -26.15 -63.14 14.58
C SER A 625 -25.81 -62.12 15.68
N THR A 626 -26.29 -60.88 15.57
CA THR A 626 -26.03 -59.85 16.59
C THR A 626 -26.97 -60.02 17.80
N PRO A 627 -26.47 -59.79 19.03
CA PRO A 627 -27.32 -59.79 20.22
C PRO A 627 -28.32 -58.63 20.14
N GLU A 628 -29.51 -58.84 20.71
CA GLU A 628 -30.57 -57.82 20.77
C GLU A 628 -30.09 -56.62 21.58
N LEU A 629 -29.77 -55.53 20.89
CA LEU A 629 -29.32 -54.26 21.46
C LEU A 629 -30.52 -53.33 21.63
N GLU A 630 -30.90 -53.03 22.86
CA GLU A 630 -31.92 -52.02 23.14
C GLU A 630 -31.35 -50.62 22.88
N LEU A 631 -31.66 -50.05 21.71
CA LEU A 631 -31.25 -48.71 21.32
C LEU A 631 -32.44 -47.73 21.42
N PRO A 632 -32.27 -46.55 22.04
CA PRO A 632 -33.29 -45.50 22.07
C PRO A 632 -33.83 -45.14 20.68
N THR A 633 -35.15 -45.00 20.55
CA THR A 633 -35.81 -44.72 19.26
C THR A 633 -35.28 -43.46 18.58
N LEU A 634 -34.97 -42.41 19.35
CA LEU A 634 -34.40 -41.16 18.83
C LEU A 634 -33.06 -41.37 18.12
N LEU A 635 -32.21 -42.25 18.66
CA LEU A 635 -30.92 -42.60 18.06
C LEU A 635 -31.07 -43.40 16.77
N GLN A 636 -32.08 -44.27 16.70
CA GLN A 636 -32.36 -45.05 15.49
C GLN A 636 -32.82 -44.13 14.36
N VAL A 637 -33.71 -43.17 14.65
CA VAL A 637 -34.20 -42.18 13.68
C VAL A 637 -33.07 -41.28 13.19
N SER A 638 -32.25 -40.75 14.11
CA SER A 638 -31.14 -39.87 13.75
C SER A 638 -30.10 -40.59 12.88
N SER A 639 -29.79 -41.85 13.21
CA SER A 639 -28.80 -42.65 12.49
C SER A 639 -29.30 -43.08 11.11
N SER A 640 -30.59 -43.38 10.99
CA SER A 640 -31.24 -43.62 9.70
C SER A 640 -31.15 -42.38 8.79
N ASN A 641 -31.51 -41.19 9.30
CA ASN A 641 -31.41 -39.94 8.55
C ASN A 641 -29.95 -39.57 8.20
N GLY A 642 -29.03 -39.77 9.13
CA GLY A 642 -27.59 -39.56 8.89
C GLY A 642 -27.06 -40.47 7.80
N ASN A 643 -27.51 -41.73 7.75
CA ASN A 643 -27.13 -42.66 6.69
C ASN A 643 -27.63 -42.19 5.32
N TRP A 644 -28.87 -41.73 5.21
CA TRP A 644 -29.39 -41.12 3.97
C TRP A 644 -28.66 -39.85 3.56
N THR A 645 -28.11 -39.10 4.51
CA THR A 645 -27.33 -37.88 4.24
C THR A 645 -25.90 -38.19 3.76
N SER A 646 -25.36 -39.34 4.15
CA SER A 646 -24.01 -39.81 3.77
C SER A 646 -23.96 -40.39 2.36
N ILE A 647 -25.09 -40.96 1.89
CA ILE A 647 -25.34 -41.35 0.49
C ILE A 647 -25.55 -40.08 -0.34
#